data_AF-A0A4R3RW19-F1
#
_entry.id   AF-A0A4R3RW19-F1
#
_cell.length_a   1.000
_cell.length_b   1.000
_cell.length_c   1.000
_cell.angle_alpha   90.00
_cell.angle_beta   90.00
_cell.angle_gamma   90.00
#
_symmetry.space_group_name_H-M   'P 1'
#
loop_
_entity.id
_entity.type
_entity.pdbx_description
1 polymer ?
#
loop_
_entity_poly.entity_id
_entity_poly.type
_entity_poly.pdbx_seq_one_letter_code
_entity_poly.pdbx_strand_id
1 'polypeptide(L)'
;MIDPLPGDIFRKGQLLNNTYEIEGVLGRGGTGEVYRASNRITGRVVALKALKRELSANAGYLELMKREEEMRSISHPAVVRYTDCSQTGDGHVYLVMDYVAGTPLSEWLEQGGASPRDLLIVAKRVAEGLVATHERKIVHRDLSPDNIILRDGRPEEAVIIDFGIAKDSNTGARTIVGNEFAGKYEYAAPEQMHGQAEPRSDLYALGASLLATFRGKVPDVGMSPGAVVRHKERRLDTSGVPEPLKSLIDDLTQPDPTHRPPSAAAVVREIGELLQAGLAKAQPDGSGTKSKWRAWLAILPLAVLAAIAGLWFFGVFQSLSPKTLPIATPYKLTAGVDGQGRPTLAGFAPDANQHQAILANFARTVGLPPPNDALTLAQGAPSERWAQDVDVLFSAAVPLDEWKLEIADRTVRLTGLAPDKAGREAAVTRFNEVAEAAGYRPVARIAAGPRDLSPDQLKPLIVPLETCGPLRVQQPEGGTFPLGSTISVQGDVASSGDLEAIQQALAPRVGDRELRFDATVLSRQLCVVQELLPDTPQGQMTIVLGYGDRSEPNMSGIYTVGDNPVIDVLAPATVDKGYLWVAIADVTGNLFNVLPNIKRPDHAIAKVGTVSDGMRTIRVAYPTAEGAADPAKLTFAVDNTFGRTLIIAMQTDRPLFSQLRPTTESTKSFAEDLRAVIAAGHVSILSMTTRLIDTRN
;
A
#
# COMPACT_ATOMS: atom_id res chain seq x y z
N MET A 1 14.99 -7.65 5.53
CA MET A 1 14.88 -7.54 4.05
C MET A 1 13.82 -8.52 3.60
N ILE A 2 13.06 -8.14 2.59
CA ILE A 2 12.06 -8.98 1.94
C ILE A 2 12.66 -9.56 0.65
N ASP A 3 12.08 -10.65 0.16
CA ASP A 3 12.60 -11.32 -1.03
C ASP A 3 12.49 -10.42 -2.25
N PRO A 4 13.53 -10.35 -3.10
CA PRO A 4 13.51 -9.53 -4.29
C PRO A 4 12.46 -10.05 -5.28
N LEU A 5 11.71 -9.12 -5.87
CA LEU A 5 10.74 -9.39 -6.92
C LEU A 5 11.29 -8.89 -8.26
N PRO A 6 10.95 -9.54 -9.40
CA PRO A 6 11.38 -9.08 -10.72
C PRO A 6 10.99 -7.64 -11.07
N GLY A 7 9.94 -7.11 -10.42
CA GLY A 7 9.41 -5.75 -10.61
C GLY A 7 9.99 -4.69 -9.67
N ASP A 8 10.96 -5.04 -8.82
CA ASP A 8 11.65 -4.09 -7.96
C ASP A 8 12.39 -3.04 -8.81
N ILE A 9 12.26 -1.75 -8.45
CA ILE A 9 12.90 -0.60 -9.10
C ILE A 9 14.42 -0.83 -9.26
N PHE A 10 15.08 -1.36 -8.23
CA PHE A 10 16.50 -1.68 -8.24
C PHE A 10 16.77 -3.14 -7.92
N ARG A 11 17.75 -3.71 -8.62
CA ARG A 11 18.16 -5.11 -8.42
C ARG A 11 19.28 -5.22 -7.40
N LYS A 12 19.32 -6.33 -6.66
CA LYS A 12 20.47 -6.67 -5.82
C LYS A 12 21.75 -6.70 -6.66
N GLY A 13 22.81 -6.03 -6.17
CA GLY A 13 24.09 -5.85 -6.86
C GLY A 13 24.12 -4.65 -7.83
N GLN A 14 22.99 -3.99 -8.09
CA GLN A 14 22.97 -2.78 -8.92
C GLN A 14 23.72 -1.65 -8.22
N LEU A 15 24.57 -0.94 -8.96
CA LEU A 15 25.35 0.19 -8.48
C LEU A 15 24.71 1.50 -8.94
N LEU A 16 24.30 2.35 -7.99
CA LEU A 16 23.72 3.67 -8.24
C LEU A 16 24.76 4.77 -8.04
N ASN A 17 24.80 5.73 -8.97
CA ASN A 17 25.77 6.86 -8.99
C ASN A 17 27.22 6.43 -8.73
N ASN A 18 27.61 5.24 -9.20
CA ASN A 18 28.92 4.62 -8.96
C ASN A 18 29.32 4.52 -7.48
N THR A 19 28.36 4.62 -6.56
CA THR A 19 28.62 4.81 -5.12
C THR A 19 27.84 3.82 -4.27
N TYR A 20 26.55 3.62 -4.53
CA TYR A 20 25.67 2.82 -3.67
C TYR A 20 25.31 1.50 -4.34
N GLU A 21 25.77 0.39 -3.79
CA GLU A 21 25.39 -0.95 -4.26
C GLU A 21 24.19 -1.46 -3.46
N ILE A 22 23.13 -1.85 -4.17
CA ILE A 22 21.90 -2.39 -3.59
C ILE A 22 22.16 -3.79 -3.03
N GLU A 23 21.85 -4.00 -1.75
CA GLU A 23 21.97 -5.30 -1.08
C GLU A 23 20.66 -6.10 -1.07
N GLY A 24 19.53 -5.39 -1.07
CA GLY A 24 18.19 -5.99 -1.09
C GLY A 24 17.09 -5.02 -0.66
N VAL A 25 15.84 -5.45 -0.79
CA VAL A 25 14.67 -4.63 -0.47
C VAL A 25 14.35 -4.70 1.03
N LEU A 26 14.11 -3.54 1.64
CA LEU A 26 13.65 -3.40 3.02
C LEU A 26 12.11 -3.37 3.10
N GLY A 27 11.45 -2.66 2.18
CA GLY A 27 10.00 -2.52 2.15
C GLY A 27 9.47 -2.04 0.78
N ARG A 28 8.19 -2.31 0.50
CA ARG A 28 7.47 -1.85 -0.69
C ARG A 28 6.22 -1.10 -0.26
N GLY A 29 5.88 -0.01 -0.95
CA GLY A 29 4.70 0.80 -0.69
C GLY A 29 4.08 1.38 -1.95
N GLY A 30 2.96 2.08 -1.79
CA GLY A 30 2.22 2.67 -2.91
C GLY A 30 3.06 3.65 -3.73
N THR A 31 3.88 4.46 -3.06
CA THR A 31 4.68 5.54 -3.68
C THR A 31 6.06 5.11 -4.15
N GLY A 32 6.56 3.95 -3.71
CA GLY A 32 7.95 3.58 -3.94
C GLY A 32 8.40 2.41 -3.10
N GLU A 33 9.71 2.22 -3.07
CA GLU A 33 10.37 1.07 -2.45
C GLU A 33 11.58 1.53 -1.65
N VAL A 34 11.87 0.83 -0.56
CA VAL A 34 13.01 1.14 0.32
C VAL A 34 14.01 -0.01 0.23
N TYR A 35 15.27 0.33 0.02
CA TYR A 35 16.37 -0.61 -0.19
C TYR A 35 17.42 -0.46 0.90
N ARG A 36 18.07 -1.57 1.25
CA ARG A 36 19.35 -1.56 1.94
C ARG A 36 20.46 -1.51 0.90
N ALA A 37 21.45 -0.65 1.11
CA ALA A 37 22.59 -0.54 0.22
C ALA A 37 23.89 -0.28 0.97
N SER A 38 25.01 -0.59 0.34
CA SER A 38 26.34 -0.25 0.84
C SER A 38 26.94 0.87 0.00
N ASN A 39 27.48 1.90 0.65
CA ASN A 39 28.32 2.88 -0.02
C ASN A 39 29.71 2.26 -0.24
N ARG A 40 30.08 1.98 -1.49
CA ARG A 40 31.32 1.30 -1.87
C ARG A 40 32.60 2.06 -1.50
N ILE A 41 32.51 3.38 -1.33
CA ILE A 41 33.66 4.24 -1.02
C ILE A 41 33.92 4.22 0.49
N THR A 42 32.88 4.41 1.29
CA THR A 42 32.99 4.55 2.76
C THR A 42 32.74 3.26 3.53
N GLY A 43 32.17 2.24 2.89
CA GLY A 43 31.71 0.99 3.52
C GLY A 43 30.44 1.14 4.37
N ARG A 44 29.86 2.34 4.47
CA ARG A 44 28.66 2.59 5.30
C ARG A 44 27.42 1.95 4.69
N VAL A 45 26.61 1.31 5.52
CA VAL A 45 25.29 0.78 5.15
C VAL A 45 24.27 1.92 5.22
N VAL A 46 23.46 2.07 4.18
CA VAL A 46 22.43 3.10 4.01
C VAL A 46 21.09 2.48 3.65
N ALA A 47 20.02 3.23 3.91
CA ALA A 47 18.70 2.97 3.36
C ALA A 47 18.43 3.93 2.20
N LEU A 48 17.77 3.43 1.15
CA LEU A 48 17.50 4.13 -0.10
C LEU A 48 16.00 4.07 -0.39
N LYS A 49 15.29 5.20 -0.28
CA LYS A 49 13.87 5.29 -0.63
C LYS A 49 13.75 5.78 -2.07
N ALA A 50 13.27 4.92 -2.96
CA ALA A 50 13.14 5.18 -4.39
C ALA A 50 11.67 5.35 -4.77
N LEU A 51 11.35 6.38 -5.55
CA LEU A 51 10.01 6.57 -6.09
C LEU A 51 9.79 5.75 -7.35
N LYS A 52 8.55 5.30 -7.56
CA LYS A 52 8.12 4.78 -8.86
C LYS A 52 8.34 5.85 -9.94
N ARG A 53 8.59 5.42 -11.19
CA ARG A 53 8.96 6.34 -12.29
C ARG A 53 7.88 7.40 -12.54
N GLU A 54 6.63 6.96 -12.56
CA GLU A 54 5.45 7.83 -12.76
C GLU A 54 5.38 8.95 -11.72
N LEU A 55 5.75 8.65 -10.47
CA LEU A 55 5.78 9.62 -9.39
C LEU A 55 7.05 10.47 -9.40
N SER A 56 8.16 9.92 -9.90
CA SER A 56 9.42 10.66 -10.08
C SER A 56 9.31 11.79 -11.11
N ALA A 57 8.36 11.68 -12.06
CA ALA A 57 8.05 12.73 -13.02
C ALA A 57 7.02 13.75 -12.52
N ASN A 58 6.37 13.49 -11.37
CA ASN A 58 5.35 14.35 -10.82
C ASN A 58 5.98 15.47 -9.97
N ALA A 59 5.74 16.72 -10.37
CA ALA A 59 6.31 17.90 -9.69
C ALA A 59 5.96 17.98 -8.19
N GLY A 60 4.78 17.51 -7.79
CA GLY A 60 4.38 17.42 -6.39
C GLY A 60 5.30 16.48 -5.61
N TYR A 61 5.46 15.24 -6.07
CA TYR A 61 6.33 14.24 -5.42
C TYR A 61 7.81 14.63 -5.40
N LEU A 62 8.28 15.36 -6.40
CA LEU A 62 9.62 15.95 -6.38
C LEU A 62 9.78 17.02 -5.29
N GLU A 63 8.78 17.87 -5.11
CA GLU A 63 8.78 18.86 -4.02
C GLU A 63 8.78 18.16 -2.65
N LEU A 64 8.05 17.06 -2.53
CA LEU A 64 8.02 16.24 -1.31
C LEU A 64 9.41 15.66 -0.97
N MET A 65 10.11 15.12 -1.96
CA MET A 65 11.48 14.62 -1.78
C MET A 65 12.47 15.74 -1.42
N LYS A 66 12.29 16.95 -1.97
CA LYS A 66 13.09 18.11 -1.58
C LYS A 66 12.87 18.50 -0.12
N ARG A 67 11.61 18.49 0.35
CA ARG A 67 11.32 18.78 1.75
C ARG A 67 11.83 17.70 2.70
N GLU A 68 11.84 16.42 2.30
CA GLU A 68 12.56 15.38 3.07
C GLU A 68 14.08 15.62 3.07
N GLU A 69 14.67 16.18 2.01
CA GLU A 69 16.09 16.55 1.99
C GLU A 69 16.42 17.71 2.97
N GLU A 70 15.49 18.63 3.24
CA GLU A 70 15.66 19.70 4.24
C GLU A 70 15.95 19.16 5.66
N MET A 71 15.52 17.92 5.95
CA MET A 71 15.83 17.19 7.19
C MET A 71 17.31 16.87 7.36
N ARG A 72 18.11 16.95 6.30
CA ARG A 72 19.57 16.73 6.35
C ARG A 72 20.26 17.66 7.37
N SER A 73 19.69 18.83 7.62
CA SER A 73 20.20 19.79 8.60
C SER A 73 19.98 19.38 10.07
N ILE A 74 19.16 18.34 10.31
CA ILE A 74 18.84 17.83 11.65
C ILE A 74 19.84 16.74 12.02
N SER A 75 20.57 16.97 13.11
CA SER A 75 21.45 15.96 13.70
C SER A 75 21.01 15.69 15.13
N HIS A 76 20.28 14.60 15.32
CA HIS A 76 19.87 14.12 16.63
C HIS A 76 19.87 12.59 16.63
N PRO A 77 20.40 11.88 17.65
CA PRO A 77 20.52 10.43 17.56
C PRO A 77 19.19 9.66 17.62
N ALA A 78 18.09 10.33 17.99
CA ALA A 78 16.72 9.80 17.93
C ALA A 78 15.99 10.09 16.60
N VAL A 79 16.66 10.69 15.61
CA VAL A 79 16.08 11.04 14.30
C VAL A 79 16.98 10.49 13.20
N VAL A 80 16.40 9.83 12.19
CA VAL A 80 17.17 9.34 11.05
C VAL A 80 17.83 10.50 10.30
N ARG A 81 19.08 10.30 9.90
CA ARG A 81 19.82 11.31 9.14
C ARG A 81 19.71 11.03 7.65
N TYR A 82 19.30 12.05 6.91
CA TYR A 82 19.31 12.07 5.46
C TYR A 82 20.68 12.52 4.93
N THR A 83 21.12 11.95 3.83
CA THR A 83 22.47 12.17 3.28
C THR A 83 22.44 12.86 1.92
N ASP A 84 21.64 12.35 0.98
CA ASP A 84 21.65 12.80 -0.41
C ASP A 84 20.32 12.49 -1.11
N CYS A 85 19.97 13.28 -2.12
CA CYS A 85 18.82 13.07 -2.99
C CYS A 85 19.29 13.11 -4.44
N SER A 86 19.04 12.03 -5.17
CA SER A 86 19.62 11.80 -6.50
C SER A 86 18.58 11.22 -7.45
N GLN A 87 18.89 11.24 -8.75
CA GLN A 87 18.07 10.64 -9.79
C GLN A 87 18.90 9.66 -10.62
N THR A 88 18.33 8.51 -10.98
CA THR A 88 18.96 7.54 -11.87
C THR A 88 18.84 7.97 -13.34
N GLY A 89 19.68 7.40 -14.21
CA GLY A 89 19.65 7.70 -15.64
C GLY A 89 18.35 7.31 -16.34
N ASP A 90 17.57 6.41 -15.73
CA ASP A 90 16.27 5.96 -16.21
C ASP A 90 15.10 6.67 -15.48
N GLY A 91 15.41 7.72 -14.68
CA GLY A 91 14.44 8.71 -14.21
C GLY A 91 13.89 8.51 -12.80
N HIS A 92 14.29 7.47 -12.07
CA HIS A 92 13.85 7.25 -10.70
C HIS A 92 14.55 8.20 -9.72
N VAL A 93 13.77 8.92 -8.93
CA VAL A 93 14.28 9.78 -7.86
C VAL A 93 14.40 8.94 -6.60
N TYR A 94 15.53 9.05 -5.92
CA TYR A 94 15.79 8.33 -4.68
C TYR A 94 16.48 9.19 -3.63
N LEU A 95 16.16 8.89 -2.37
CA LEU A 95 16.68 9.56 -1.19
C LEU A 95 17.52 8.58 -0.36
N VAL A 96 18.74 9.00 -0.02
CA VAL A 96 19.70 8.24 0.78
C VAL A 96 19.61 8.68 2.22
N MET A 97 19.42 7.73 3.14
CA MET A 97 19.38 7.97 4.57
C MET A 97 20.18 6.91 5.35
N ASP A 98 20.50 7.19 6.60
CA ASP A 98 21.18 6.23 7.47
C ASP A 98 20.30 4.99 7.68
N TYR A 99 20.88 3.80 7.48
CA TYR A 99 20.18 2.56 7.83
C TYR A 99 20.16 2.38 9.35
N VAL A 100 18.95 2.26 9.91
CA VAL A 100 18.75 1.97 11.34
C VAL A 100 18.54 0.46 11.48
N ALA A 101 19.59 -0.25 11.91
CA ALA A 101 19.47 -1.66 12.29
C ALA A 101 18.75 -1.76 13.64
N GLY A 102 17.62 -2.47 13.68
CA GLY A 102 16.83 -2.61 14.90
C GLY A 102 15.45 -3.22 14.64
N THR A 103 14.69 -3.33 15.72
CA THR A 103 13.31 -3.86 15.72
C THR A 103 12.33 -2.69 15.67
N PRO A 104 11.39 -2.62 14.71
CA PRO A 104 10.36 -1.59 14.72
C PRO A 104 9.42 -1.79 15.91
N LEU A 105 8.85 -0.71 16.45
CA LEU A 105 7.92 -0.78 17.58
C LEU A 105 6.63 -1.56 17.20
N SER A 106 6.27 -1.61 15.92
CA SER A 106 5.19 -2.47 15.43
C SER A 106 5.42 -3.96 15.70
N GLU A 107 6.66 -4.44 15.71
CA GLU A 107 6.96 -5.82 16.05
C GLU A 107 6.67 -6.11 17.54
N TRP A 108 6.91 -5.14 18.42
CA TRP A 108 6.50 -5.25 19.84
C TRP A 108 4.98 -5.31 19.99
N LEU A 109 4.25 -4.52 19.19
CA LEU A 109 2.79 -4.57 19.14
C LEU A 109 2.31 -5.95 18.69
N GLU A 110 2.87 -6.50 17.61
CA GLU A 110 2.51 -7.83 17.09
C GLU A 110 2.84 -8.99 18.06
N GLN A 111 3.88 -8.83 18.89
CA GLN A 111 4.31 -9.83 19.88
C GLN A 111 3.49 -9.81 21.18
N GLY A 112 2.37 -9.08 21.23
CA GLY A 112 1.47 -9.01 22.38
C GLY A 112 1.73 -7.80 23.30
N GLY A 113 2.58 -6.87 22.87
CA GLY A 113 2.81 -5.58 23.51
C GLY A 113 4.07 -5.49 24.34
N ALA A 114 4.26 -4.32 24.99
CA ALA A 114 5.47 -3.98 25.72
C ALA A 114 5.19 -3.50 27.15
N SER A 115 6.19 -3.59 28.02
CA SER A 115 6.04 -3.17 29.41
C SER A 115 5.79 -1.65 29.50
N PRO A 116 4.98 -1.18 30.47
CA PRO A 116 4.76 0.25 30.66
C PRO A 116 6.04 1.06 30.83
N ARG A 117 7.05 0.46 31.48
CA ARG A 117 8.35 1.08 31.69
C ARG A 117 9.09 1.29 30.38
N ASP A 118 9.15 0.27 29.54
CA ASP A 118 9.84 0.36 28.25
C ASP A 118 9.15 1.38 27.34
N LEU A 119 7.82 1.40 27.34
CA LEU A 119 7.04 2.39 26.60
C LEU A 119 7.27 3.83 27.08
N LEU A 120 7.45 4.07 28.38
CA LEU A 120 7.86 5.38 28.89
C LEU A 120 9.26 5.78 28.40
N ILE A 121 10.19 4.83 28.34
CA ILE A 121 11.55 5.09 27.84
C ILE A 121 11.50 5.42 26.34
N VAL A 122 10.73 4.65 25.55
CA VAL A 122 10.48 4.95 24.12
C VAL A 122 9.84 6.31 23.96
N ALA A 123 8.80 6.62 24.73
CA ALA A 123 8.08 7.89 24.67
C ALA A 123 9.01 9.08 24.91
N LYS A 124 9.85 9.01 25.96
CA LYS A 124 10.85 10.03 26.24
C LYS A 124 11.81 10.19 25.08
N ARG A 125 12.31 9.08 24.54
CA ARG A 125 13.31 9.08 23.47
C ARG A 125 12.76 9.66 22.17
N VAL A 126 11.53 9.31 21.81
CA VAL A 126 10.82 9.85 20.64
C VAL A 126 10.53 11.34 20.85
N ALA A 127 10.08 11.75 22.04
CA ALA A 127 9.84 13.16 22.35
C ALA A 127 11.13 14.00 22.23
N GLU A 128 12.29 13.49 22.65
CA GLU A 128 13.59 14.15 22.42
C GLU A 128 13.89 14.35 20.92
N GLY A 129 13.56 13.35 20.09
CA GLY A 129 13.66 13.47 18.63
C GLY A 129 12.73 14.55 18.07
N LEU A 130 11.47 14.58 18.53
CA LEU A 130 10.47 15.58 18.11
C LEU A 130 10.85 17.00 18.52
N VAL A 131 11.52 17.21 19.66
CA VAL A 131 12.08 18.52 20.02
C VAL A 131 13.00 19.04 18.90
N ALA A 132 13.95 18.20 18.45
CA ALA A 132 14.94 18.59 17.44
C ALA A 132 14.33 18.93 16.07
N THR A 133 13.17 18.35 15.74
CA THR A 133 12.46 18.60 14.47
C THR A 133 11.50 19.77 14.58
N HIS A 134 10.74 19.86 15.68
CA HIS A 134 9.79 20.95 15.94
C HIS A 134 10.49 22.32 16.08
N GLU A 135 11.70 22.37 16.63
CA GLU A 135 12.52 23.60 16.67
C GLU A 135 12.84 24.16 15.28
N ARG A 136 12.88 23.29 14.26
CA ARG A 136 13.04 23.67 12.85
C ARG A 136 11.71 23.78 12.10
N LYS A 137 10.58 23.79 12.82
CA LYS A 137 9.21 23.83 12.29
C LYS A 137 8.85 22.63 11.41
N ILE A 138 9.52 21.50 11.61
CA ILE A 138 9.24 20.27 10.86
C ILE A 138 8.42 19.32 11.73
N VAL A 139 7.19 19.07 11.28
CA VAL A 139 6.22 18.16 11.90
C VAL A 139 6.29 16.82 11.17
N HIS A 140 6.27 15.70 11.91
CA HIS A 140 6.40 14.35 11.36
C HIS A 140 5.16 13.92 10.57
N ARG A 141 3.97 14.17 11.12
CA ARG A 141 2.62 13.96 10.53
C ARG A 141 2.20 12.51 10.29
N ASP A 142 3.13 11.57 10.27
CA ASP A 142 2.85 10.14 10.11
C ASP A 142 3.53 9.28 11.19
N LEU A 143 3.59 9.78 12.42
CA LEU A 143 4.24 9.02 13.49
C LEU A 143 3.39 7.79 13.82
N SER A 144 4.00 6.61 13.78
CA SER A 144 3.33 5.32 14.03
C SER A 144 4.35 4.29 14.54
N PRO A 145 3.92 3.13 15.08
CA PRO A 145 4.86 2.11 15.56
C PRO A 145 5.85 1.60 14.49
N ASP A 146 5.47 1.60 13.21
CA ASP A 146 6.36 1.21 12.11
C ASP A 146 7.48 2.21 11.84
N ASN A 147 7.27 3.47 12.24
CA ASN A 147 8.19 4.58 12.01
C ASN A 147 9.11 4.86 13.22
N ILE A 148 9.11 3.97 14.21
CA ILE A 148 9.97 4.02 15.40
C ILE A 148 10.78 2.72 15.46
N ILE A 149 12.10 2.82 15.22
CA ILE A 149 13.00 1.66 15.26
C ILE A 149 13.82 1.67 16.54
N LEU A 150 13.80 0.56 17.27
CA LEU A 150 14.60 0.32 18.47
C LEU A 150 15.92 -0.37 18.08
N ARG A 151 17.05 0.34 18.18
CA ARG A 151 18.35 -0.26 17.89
C ARG A 151 18.65 -1.39 18.86
N ASP A 152 19.01 -2.56 18.32
CA ASP A 152 19.22 -3.79 19.09
C ASP A 152 18.04 -4.15 20.01
N GLY A 153 16.82 -3.68 19.70
CA GLY A 153 15.63 -3.87 20.54
C GLY A 153 15.61 -3.05 21.83
N ARG A 154 16.47 -2.03 21.98
CA ARG A 154 16.60 -1.23 23.20
C ARG A 154 15.72 0.03 23.17
N PRO A 155 14.78 0.21 24.12
CA PRO A 155 13.90 1.39 24.23
C PRO A 155 14.61 2.74 24.18
N GLU A 156 15.73 2.87 24.89
CA GLU A 156 16.49 4.11 25.02
C GLU A 156 17.22 4.50 23.72
N GLU A 157 17.32 3.58 22.76
CA GLU A 157 17.92 3.81 21.45
C GLU A 157 16.87 3.85 20.32
N ALA A 158 15.63 4.23 20.65
CA ALA A 158 14.59 4.50 19.66
C ALA A 158 15.01 5.61 18.68
N VAL A 159 14.73 5.39 17.39
CA VAL A 159 14.99 6.32 16.29
C VAL A 159 13.74 6.49 15.46
N ILE A 160 13.36 7.74 15.20
CA ILE A 160 12.26 8.13 14.32
C ILE A 160 12.75 8.08 12.87
N ILE A 161 11.98 7.40 12.02
CA ILE A 161 12.24 7.27 10.59
C ILE A 161 11.04 7.74 9.77
N ASP A 162 11.23 7.93 8.45
CA ASP A 162 10.17 8.16 7.46
C ASP A 162 9.22 9.33 7.76
N PHE A 163 9.77 10.55 7.67
CA PHE A 163 8.99 11.77 7.88
C PHE A 163 7.96 11.92 6.77
N GLY A 164 6.67 11.88 7.14
CA GLY A 164 5.50 11.91 6.24
C GLY A 164 5.26 13.25 5.53
N ILE A 165 6.32 13.99 5.20
CA ILE A 165 6.28 15.30 4.54
C ILE A 165 5.61 15.18 3.16
N ALA A 166 5.67 13.99 2.55
CA ALA A 166 4.98 13.59 1.33
C ALA A 166 3.44 13.79 1.30
N LYS A 167 2.82 14.16 2.42
CA LYS A 167 1.35 14.27 2.54
C LYS A 167 0.85 15.72 2.42
N ASP A 168 1.75 16.68 2.19
CA ASP A 168 1.48 18.12 2.26
C ASP A 168 1.22 18.80 0.91
N SER A 169 1.48 18.17 -0.23
CA SER A 169 1.29 18.80 -1.55
C SER A 169 -0.14 18.66 -2.11
N ASN A 170 -1.04 18.03 -1.37
CA ASN A 170 -2.46 18.03 -1.70
C ASN A 170 -3.16 19.24 -1.06
N THR A 171 -2.60 20.44 -1.27
CA THR A 171 -3.28 21.72 -1.05
C THR A 171 -4.62 21.83 -1.82
N GLY A 172 -4.95 20.84 -2.66
CA GLY A 172 -6.26 20.60 -3.27
C GLY A 172 -7.08 19.40 -2.72
N ALA A 173 -6.50 18.44 -1.98
CA ALA A 173 -7.30 17.41 -1.30
C ALA A 173 -7.69 17.88 0.09
N ARG A 174 -8.72 18.74 0.10
CA ARG A 174 -9.55 18.95 1.27
C ARG A 174 -10.12 17.58 1.71
N THR A 175 -9.85 17.20 2.95
CA THR A 175 -10.74 16.42 3.83
C THR A 175 -11.57 15.31 3.18
N ILE A 176 -11.20 14.05 3.44
CA ILE A 176 -12.05 12.85 3.50
C ILE A 176 -13.23 12.81 2.49
N VAL A 177 -12.98 13.15 1.24
CA VAL A 177 -13.86 12.89 0.09
C VAL A 177 -12.95 12.71 -1.12
N GLY A 178 -12.33 11.54 -1.23
CA GLY A 178 -11.38 11.20 -2.29
C GLY A 178 -10.40 10.15 -1.80
N ASN A 179 -10.07 9.18 -2.64
CA ASN A 179 -9.31 7.96 -2.31
C ASN A 179 -7.84 8.17 -1.88
N GLU A 180 -7.45 9.35 -1.40
CA GLU A 180 -6.06 9.64 -1.03
C GLU A 180 -5.97 10.57 0.19
N PHE A 181 -6.25 10.04 1.38
CA PHE A 181 -5.49 10.46 2.56
C PHE A 181 -4.40 9.40 2.76
N ALA A 182 -3.15 9.82 2.60
CA ALA A 182 -2.02 8.92 2.52
C ALA A 182 -1.44 8.56 3.90
N GLY A 183 -2.22 8.54 5.00
CA GLY A 183 -1.76 8.25 6.36
C GLY A 183 -2.47 7.09 7.04
N LYS A 184 -1.82 6.50 8.05
CA LYS A 184 -2.43 5.49 8.93
C LYS A 184 -3.45 6.18 9.84
N TYR A 185 -4.71 6.20 9.42
CA TYR A 185 -5.81 6.84 10.13
C TYR A 185 -5.91 6.40 11.60
N GLU A 186 -5.40 5.22 11.94
CA GLU A 186 -5.39 4.64 13.26
C GLU A 186 -4.62 5.51 14.28
N TYR A 187 -3.53 6.14 13.86
CA TYR A 187 -2.65 6.93 14.74
C TYR A 187 -2.78 8.45 14.56
N ALA A 188 -3.29 8.91 13.41
CA ALA A 188 -3.42 10.33 13.10
C ALA A 188 -4.29 11.10 14.12
N ALA A 189 -3.93 12.36 14.36
CA ALA A 189 -4.66 13.26 15.25
C ALA A 189 -5.97 13.78 14.62
N PRO A 190 -6.99 14.16 15.42
CA PRO A 190 -8.28 14.62 14.91
C PRO A 190 -8.18 15.84 13.98
N GLU A 191 -7.31 16.79 14.30
CA GLU A 191 -7.07 17.98 13.46
C GLU A 191 -6.47 17.64 12.09
N GLN A 192 -5.70 16.55 11.98
CA GLN A 192 -5.14 16.10 10.71
C GLN A 192 -6.22 15.61 9.75
N MET A 193 -7.36 15.15 10.26
CA MET A 193 -8.52 14.82 9.43
C MET A 193 -9.01 16.03 8.66
N HIS A 194 -8.80 17.23 9.20
CA HIS A 194 -9.15 18.53 8.64
C HIS A 194 -8.02 19.17 7.82
N GLY A 195 -6.94 18.43 7.54
CA GLY A 195 -5.76 18.95 6.86
C GLY A 195 -4.91 19.89 7.70
N GLN A 196 -5.12 19.95 9.02
CA GLN A 196 -4.38 20.81 9.94
C GLN A 196 -3.41 19.94 10.74
N ALA A 197 -2.12 19.99 10.42
CA ALA A 197 -1.08 19.28 11.17
C ALA A 197 -0.13 20.27 11.84
N GLU A 198 0.10 20.08 13.13
CA GLU A 198 0.97 20.94 13.94
C GLU A 198 1.87 20.09 14.85
N PRO A 199 2.87 20.67 15.55
CA PRO A 199 3.72 19.91 16.48
C PRO A 199 2.95 19.05 17.49
N ARG A 200 1.77 19.50 17.95
CA ARG A 200 0.90 18.76 18.87
C ARG A 200 0.19 17.57 18.24
N SER A 201 0.10 17.51 16.91
CA SER A 201 -0.41 16.35 16.19
C SER A 201 0.54 15.15 16.32
N ASP A 202 1.86 15.38 16.28
CA ASP A 202 2.86 14.32 16.50
C ASP A 202 2.78 13.77 17.94
N LEU A 203 2.46 14.62 18.92
CA LEU A 203 2.27 14.21 20.32
C LEU A 203 1.07 13.27 20.48
N TYR A 204 -0.05 13.57 19.82
CA TYR A 204 -1.20 12.68 19.79
C TYR A 204 -0.84 11.33 19.15
N ALA A 205 -0.17 11.37 18.00
CA ALA A 205 0.24 10.16 17.30
C ALA A 205 1.19 9.28 18.13
N LEU A 206 2.08 9.91 18.91
CA LEU A 206 2.90 9.21 19.91
C LEU A 206 2.03 8.53 20.97
N GLY A 207 1.10 9.25 21.60
CA GLY A 207 0.21 8.69 22.61
C GLY A 207 -0.64 7.52 22.09
N ALA A 208 -1.20 7.65 20.88
CA ALA A 208 -1.95 6.58 20.22
C ALA A 208 -1.06 5.35 19.92
N SER A 209 0.18 5.58 19.48
CA SER A 209 1.16 4.50 19.22
C SER A 209 1.55 3.75 20.50
N LEU A 210 1.73 4.46 21.62
CA LEU A 210 2.03 3.87 22.92
C LEU A 210 0.87 3.01 23.43
N LEU A 211 -0.37 3.51 23.30
CA LEU A 211 -1.57 2.76 23.70
C LEU A 211 -1.74 1.48 22.89
N ALA A 212 -1.58 1.57 21.57
CA ALA A 212 -1.67 0.42 20.67
C ALA A 212 -0.61 -0.63 20.98
N THR A 213 0.63 -0.20 21.19
CA THR A 213 1.75 -1.08 21.54
C THR A 213 1.55 -1.70 22.91
N PHE A 214 1.07 -0.96 23.91
CA PHE A 214 0.76 -1.51 25.23
C PHE A 214 -0.29 -2.63 25.15
N ARG A 215 -1.30 -2.45 24.29
CA ARG A 215 -2.39 -3.42 24.11
C ARG A 215 -2.04 -4.59 23.19
N GLY A 216 -0.94 -4.49 22.45
CA GLY A 216 -0.62 -5.42 21.37
C GLY A 216 -1.68 -5.45 20.27
N LYS A 217 -2.42 -4.35 20.07
CA LYS A 217 -3.55 -4.29 19.13
C LYS A 217 -3.65 -2.92 18.47
N VAL A 218 -3.82 -2.93 17.15
CA VAL A 218 -4.06 -1.71 16.35
C VAL A 218 -5.41 -1.09 16.74
N PRO A 219 -5.50 0.26 16.89
CA PRO A 219 -6.76 0.93 17.19
C PRO A 219 -7.82 0.70 16.09
N ASP A 220 -9.01 0.24 16.49
CA ASP A 220 -10.17 0.14 15.58
C ASP A 220 -10.89 1.50 15.51
N VAL A 221 -10.69 2.20 14.40
CA VAL A 221 -11.27 3.53 14.13
C VAL A 221 -12.47 3.47 13.18
N GLY A 222 -12.91 2.27 12.79
CA GLY A 222 -14.02 2.05 11.86
C GLY A 222 -13.61 2.04 10.38
N MET A 223 -14.48 1.47 9.54
CA MET A 223 -14.21 1.21 8.12
C MET A 223 -14.65 2.31 7.15
N SER A 224 -15.40 3.31 7.62
CA SER A 224 -15.85 4.43 6.78
C SER A 224 -15.23 5.76 7.19
N PRO A 225 -14.86 6.63 6.22
CA PRO A 225 -14.60 8.05 6.40
C PRO A 225 -15.32 8.74 7.58
N GLY A 226 -16.65 8.72 7.58
CA GLY A 226 -17.45 9.38 8.62
C GLY A 226 -17.41 8.66 9.97
N ALA A 227 -17.17 7.34 10.01
CA ALA A 227 -16.97 6.62 11.27
C ALA A 227 -15.62 6.99 11.91
N VAL A 228 -14.56 7.11 11.11
CA VAL A 228 -13.22 7.51 11.56
C VAL A 228 -13.24 8.89 12.19
N VAL A 229 -13.84 9.90 11.53
CA VAL A 229 -13.94 11.27 12.07
C VAL A 229 -14.65 11.28 13.43
N ARG A 230 -15.85 10.66 13.50
CA ARG A 230 -16.62 10.60 14.76
C ARG A 230 -15.90 9.84 15.87
N HIS A 231 -15.10 8.82 15.52
CA HIS A 231 -14.30 8.09 16.49
C HIS A 231 -13.19 8.98 17.06
N LYS A 232 -12.51 9.75 16.19
CA LYS A 232 -11.38 10.63 16.56
C LYS A 232 -11.78 11.82 17.43
N GLU A 233 -13.03 12.26 17.38
CA GLU A 233 -13.54 13.31 18.28
C GLU A 233 -13.70 12.83 19.74
N ARG A 234 -13.57 11.54 20.02
CA ARG A 234 -13.69 10.95 21.36
C ARG A 234 -12.31 10.73 21.97
N ARG A 235 -12.23 10.80 23.30
CA ARG A 235 -11.03 10.38 24.04
C ARG A 235 -10.78 8.89 23.81
N LEU A 236 -9.51 8.52 23.66
CA LEU A 236 -9.13 7.12 23.60
C LEU A 236 -9.44 6.43 24.93
N ASP A 237 -9.95 5.20 24.85
CA ASP A 237 -10.17 4.39 26.04
C ASP A 237 -8.81 3.92 26.58
N THR A 238 -8.41 4.39 27.76
CA THR A 238 -7.17 3.99 28.45
C THR A 238 -7.43 3.03 29.61
N SER A 239 -8.59 2.39 29.66
CA SER A 239 -8.92 1.36 30.65
C SER A 239 -7.90 0.21 30.59
N GLY A 240 -7.44 -0.23 31.76
CA GLY A 240 -6.46 -1.31 31.92
C GLY A 240 -5.00 -0.88 31.77
N VAL A 241 -4.70 0.37 31.38
CA VAL A 241 -3.33 0.89 31.37
C VAL A 241 -2.91 1.29 32.79
N PRO A 242 -1.76 0.83 33.31
CA PRO A 242 -1.28 1.20 34.63
C PRO A 242 -0.65 2.60 34.64
N GLU A 243 -0.71 3.26 35.81
CA GLU A 243 0.10 4.46 36.04
C GLU A 243 1.59 4.11 36.12
N PRO A 244 2.50 4.99 35.66
CA PRO A 244 2.22 6.34 35.15
C PRO A 244 2.03 6.42 33.63
N LEU A 245 1.97 5.30 32.91
CA LEU A 245 1.80 5.31 31.46
C LEU A 245 0.41 5.83 31.06
N LYS A 246 -0.61 5.52 31.86
CA LYS A 246 -1.99 5.94 31.61
C LYS A 246 -2.12 7.46 31.53
N SER A 247 -1.66 8.18 32.56
CA SER A 247 -1.72 9.65 32.60
C SER A 247 -1.03 10.30 31.39
N LEU A 248 0.17 9.83 31.04
CA LEU A 248 0.87 10.31 29.84
C LEU A 248 0.05 10.11 28.56
N ILE A 249 -0.55 8.93 28.36
CA ILE A 249 -1.37 8.67 27.17
C ILE A 249 -2.62 9.56 27.16
N ASP A 250 -3.29 9.74 28.31
CA ASP A 250 -4.47 10.59 28.42
C ASP A 250 -4.14 12.05 28.05
N ASP A 251 -2.99 12.57 28.48
CA ASP A 251 -2.57 13.95 28.21
C ASP A 251 -2.16 14.14 26.74
N LEU A 252 -1.44 13.18 26.16
CA LEU A 252 -1.03 13.23 24.76
C LEU A 252 -2.22 13.10 23.80
N THR A 253 -3.26 12.34 24.16
CA THR A 253 -4.36 11.96 23.25
C THR A 253 -5.66 12.73 23.45
N GLN A 254 -5.59 13.92 24.06
CA GLN A 254 -6.76 14.81 24.12
C GLN A 254 -7.24 15.17 22.69
N PRO A 255 -8.55 15.06 22.39
CA PRO A 255 -9.06 15.36 21.05
C PRO A 255 -8.75 16.79 20.62
N ASP A 256 -8.96 17.76 21.52
CA ASP A 256 -8.59 19.16 21.32
C ASP A 256 -7.08 19.36 21.58
N PRO A 257 -6.31 19.80 20.58
CA PRO A 257 -4.87 19.98 20.73
C PRO A 257 -4.47 21.01 21.79
N THR A 258 -5.34 21.97 22.15
CA THR A 258 -5.01 22.97 23.18
C THR A 258 -4.87 22.37 24.59
N HIS A 259 -5.50 21.22 24.83
CA HIS A 259 -5.46 20.47 26.09
C HIS A 259 -4.30 19.47 26.17
N ARG A 260 -3.52 19.29 25.08
CA ARG A 260 -2.31 18.46 25.08
C ARG A 260 -1.12 19.24 25.65
N PRO A 261 -0.03 18.55 26.06
CA PRO A 261 1.22 19.22 26.42
C PRO A 261 1.65 20.23 25.35
N PRO A 262 2.12 21.42 25.74
CA PRO A 262 2.32 22.53 24.81
C PRO A 262 3.47 22.32 23.82
N SER A 263 4.38 21.38 24.10
CA SER A 263 5.54 21.05 23.27
C SER A 263 6.10 19.67 23.62
N ALA A 264 6.88 19.08 22.69
CA ALA A 264 7.63 17.86 22.96
C ALA A 264 8.62 18.01 24.14
N ALA A 265 9.18 19.21 24.35
CA ALA A 265 10.08 19.48 25.49
C ALA A 265 9.34 19.38 26.84
N ALA A 266 8.06 19.78 26.90
CA ALA A 266 7.24 19.61 28.09
C ALA A 266 7.03 18.12 28.40
N VAL A 267 6.79 17.29 27.37
CA VAL A 267 6.64 15.84 27.49
C VAL A 267 7.92 15.18 27.99
N VAL A 268 9.09 15.57 27.46
CA VAL A 268 10.40 15.06 27.94
C VAL A 268 10.59 15.31 29.43
N ARG A 269 10.24 16.51 29.91
CA ARG A 269 10.33 16.89 31.33
C ARG A 269 9.37 16.05 32.18
N GLU A 270 8.11 15.96 31.78
CA GLU A 270 7.08 15.19 32.47
C GLU A 270 7.48 13.71 32.63
N ILE A 271 7.90 13.05 31.54
CA ILE A 271 8.34 11.65 31.60
C ILE A 271 9.60 11.50 32.46
N GLY A 272 10.51 12.48 32.44
CA GLY A 272 11.68 12.52 33.31
C GLY A 272 11.30 12.45 34.79
N GLU A 273 10.30 13.22 35.20
CA GLU A 273 9.76 13.20 36.58
C GLU A 273 9.09 11.85 36.91
N LEU A 274 8.30 11.30 35.99
CA LEU A 274 7.63 10.00 36.15
C LEU A 274 8.63 8.84 36.33
N LEU A 275 9.71 8.83 35.55
CA LEU A 275 10.77 7.81 35.64
C LEU A 275 11.59 7.93 36.94
N GLN A 276 11.81 9.15 37.44
CA GLN A 276 12.50 9.38 38.73
C GLN A 276 11.63 8.96 39.93
N ALA A 277 10.32 9.24 39.88
CA ALA A 277 9.38 8.85 40.94
C ALA A 277 9.23 7.32 41.07
N GLY A 278 9.36 6.56 39.97
CA GLY A 278 9.34 5.09 39.98
C GLY A 278 10.58 4.45 40.62
N LEU A 279 11.75 5.09 40.54
CA LEU A 279 13.00 4.61 41.15
C LEU A 279 13.01 4.77 42.67
N ALA A 280 12.24 5.72 43.22
CA ALA A 280 12.11 5.92 44.67
C ALA A 280 11.23 4.86 45.38
N LYS A 281 10.49 4.02 44.64
CA LYS A 281 9.58 2.99 45.19
C LYS A 281 10.09 1.54 45.08
N ALA A 282 11.27 1.31 44.51
CA ALA A 282 11.83 -0.03 44.33
C ALA A 282 13.15 -0.21 45.10
N GLN A 283 13.05 -0.45 46.41
CA GLN A 283 14.14 -0.94 47.24
C GLN A 283 13.70 -2.27 47.87
N PRO A 284 14.41 -3.39 47.65
CA PRO A 284 13.97 -4.69 48.13
C PRO A 284 14.38 -4.91 49.60
N ASP A 285 13.40 -5.32 50.42
CA ASP A 285 13.62 -5.85 51.77
C ASP A 285 14.44 -7.14 51.69
N GLY A 286 15.67 -7.06 52.20
CA GLY A 286 16.50 -8.22 52.47
C GLY A 286 16.07 -8.93 53.75
N SER A 287 15.76 -10.22 53.67
CA SER A 287 15.88 -11.13 54.80
C SER A 287 16.34 -12.51 54.36
N GLY A 288 17.66 -12.64 54.19
CA GLY A 288 18.34 -13.91 54.03
C GLY A 288 18.39 -14.65 55.38
N THR A 289 17.77 -15.82 55.43
CA THR A 289 17.87 -16.77 56.54
C THR A 289 19.20 -17.54 56.49
N LYS A 290 19.90 -17.53 57.62
CA LYS A 290 21.16 -18.24 57.84
C LYS A 290 20.90 -19.71 58.15
N SER A 291 21.61 -20.63 57.52
CA SER A 291 21.84 -21.99 58.03
C SER A 291 23.26 -22.45 57.77
N LYS A 292 23.81 -23.15 58.75
CA LYS A 292 25.23 -23.48 58.99
C LYS A 292 25.61 -24.78 58.28
N TRP A 293 26.86 -24.93 57.81
CA TRP A 293 27.78 -25.97 58.30
C TRP A 293 29.21 -25.92 57.69
N ARG A 294 30.16 -25.77 58.61
CA ARG A 294 31.47 -26.46 58.79
C ARG A 294 32.39 -26.76 57.59
N ALA A 295 33.59 -26.19 57.72
CA ALA A 295 34.86 -26.58 57.12
C ALA A 295 35.21 -28.07 57.33
N TRP A 296 36.00 -28.65 56.42
CA TRP A 296 37.38 -29.12 56.66
C TRP A 296 38.08 -29.42 55.30
N LEU A 297 39.31 -28.94 55.15
CA LEU A 297 40.30 -29.34 54.16
C LEU A 297 41.35 -30.20 54.89
N ALA A 298 41.74 -31.35 54.33
CA ALA A 298 43.12 -31.86 54.35
C ALA A 298 43.27 -33.31 53.81
N ILE A 299 44.15 -33.42 52.80
CA ILE A 299 45.17 -34.47 52.57
C ILE A 299 44.80 -35.74 51.78
N LEU A 300 45.54 -35.84 50.65
CA LEU A 300 45.89 -36.92 49.72
C LEU A 300 46.33 -38.26 50.36
N PRO A 301 46.32 -39.42 49.65
CA PRO A 301 47.33 -39.71 48.60
C PRO A 301 46.81 -40.52 47.37
N LEU A 302 47.05 -40.03 46.15
CA LEU A 302 48.11 -40.47 45.20
C LEU A 302 48.87 -41.75 45.57
N ALA A 303 48.44 -42.90 45.04
CA ALA A 303 49.32 -44.06 44.77
C ALA A 303 48.74 -45.13 43.81
N VAL A 304 47.66 -44.84 43.05
CA VAL A 304 47.05 -45.85 42.14
C VAL A 304 47.00 -45.38 40.66
N LEU A 305 47.27 -44.11 40.38
CA LEU A 305 47.19 -43.55 39.02
C LEU A 305 48.41 -43.84 38.13
N ALA A 306 49.50 -44.39 38.67
CA ALA A 306 50.70 -44.71 37.89
C ALA A 306 50.60 -46.06 37.12
N ALA A 307 49.67 -46.95 37.47
CA ALA A 307 49.54 -48.26 36.82
C ALA A 307 48.61 -48.25 35.58
N ILE A 308 47.71 -47.26 35.47
CA ILE A 308 46.74 -47.16 34.36
C ILE A 308 47.36 -46.42 33.15
N ALA A 309 48.33 -45.53 33.39
CA ALA A 309 49.01 -44.78 32.34
C ALA A 309 49.91 -45.66 31.44
N GLY A 310 50.42 -46.79 31.94
CA GLY A 310 51.25 -47.71 31.17
C GLY A 310 50.49 -48.51 30.11
N LEU A 311 49.20 -48.79 30.35
CA LEU A 311 48.36 -49.57 29.43
C LEU A 311 47.80 -48.74 28.25
N TRP A 312 47.79 -47.41 28.38
CA TRP A 312 47.39 -46.49 27.30
C TRP A 312 48.49 -46.28 26.25
N PHE A 313 49.77 -46.53 26.59
CA PHE A 313 50.90 -46.22 25.72
C PHE A 313 51.19 -47.28 24.63
N PHE A 314 50.56 -48.47 24.71
CA PHE A 314 50.86 -49.62 23.84
C PHE A 314 49.79 -50.01 22.81
N GLY A 315 48.82 -49.13 22.49
CA GLY A 315 48.08 -49.23 21.22
C GLY A 315 47.21 -50.47 20.99
N VAL A 316 46.80 -51.21 22.03
CA VAL A 316 46.03 -52.47 21.89
C VAL A 316 44.51 -52.27 21.66
N PHE A 317 43.99 -51.03 21.66
CA PHE A 317 42.53 -50.77 21.56
C PHE A 317 42.07 -49.93 20.35
N GLN A 318 42.86 -49.79 19.28
CA GLN A 318 42.46 -48.98 18.11
C GLN A 318 41.47 -49.65 17.13
N SER A 319 40.95 -50.86 17.37
CA SER A 319 40.00 -51.51 16.45
C SER A 319 38.54 -51.59 16.95
N LEU A 320 38.16 -50.91 18.03
CA LEU A 320 36.81 -50.99 18.62
C LEU A 320 36.21 -49.64 19.08
N SER A 321 36.66 -48.50 18.54
CA SER A 321 35.94 -47.24 18.74
C SER A 321 34.85 -47.09 17.67
N PRO A 322 33.55 -47.05 18.02
CA PRO A 322 32.53 -46.63 17.07
C PRO A 322 32.86 -45.21 16.61
N LYS A 323 32.88 -44.96 15.30
CA LYS A 323 33.01 -43.60 14.75
C LYS A 323 31.89 -42.76 15.34
N THR A 324 32.22 -41.88 16.29
CA THR A 324 31.26 -40.94 16.86
C THR A 324 30.89 -39.93 15.77
N LEU A 325 29.60 -39.83 15.47
CA LEU A 325 29.10 -38.88 14.48
C LEU A 325 29.35 -37.43 14.96
N PRO A 326 29.64 -36.48 14.05
CA PRO A 326 29.81 -35.09 14.42
C PRO A 326 28.51 -34.51 15.01
N ILE A 327 28.60 -33.68 16.05
CA ILE A 327 27.46 -32.94 16.62
C ILE A 327 27.25 -31.68 15.78
N ALA A 328 26.11 -31.54 15.12
CA ALA A 328 25.77 -30.36 14.32
C ALA A 328 25.08 -29.29 15.19
N THR A 329 25.56 -28.04 15.13
CA THR A 329 24.92 -26.88 15.77
C THR A 329 24.96 -25.68 14.82
N PRO A 330 23.81 -25.13 14.36
CA PRO A 330 22.45 -25.64 14.55
C PRO A 330 22.17 -26.92 13.74
N TYR A 331 21.24 -27.75 14.21
CA TYR A 331 20.78 -28.94 13.47
C TYR A 331 19.75 -28.52 12.42
N LYS A 332 20.09 -28.68 11.14
CA LYS A 332 19.32 -28.12 10.02
C LYS A 332 18.87 -29.14 8.98
N LEU A 333 17.69 -28.89 8.42
CA LEU A 333 17.17 -29.56 7.23
C LEU A 333 16.45 -28.54 6.35
N THR A 334 16.68 -28.62 5.04
CA THR A 334 16.01 -27.80 4.02
C THR A 334 15.49 -28.71 2.94
N ALA A 335 14.23 -28.55 2.56
CA ALA A 335 13.58 -29.33 1.52
C ALA A 335 12.61 -28.44 0.72
N GLY A 336 12.34 -28.77 -0.53
CA GLY A 336 11.36 -28.01 -1.31
C GLY A 336 11.28 -28.40 -2.78
N VAL A 337 10.37 -27.72 -3.47
CA VAL A 337 10.18 -27.76 -4.92
C VAL A 337 10.17 -26.32 -5.41
N ASP A 338 11.07 -25.97 -6.33
CA ASP A 338 11.10 -24.64 -6.93
C ASP A 338 10.01 -24.46 -7.99
N GLY A 339 9.78 -23.22 -8.44
CA GLY A 339 8.79 -22.95 -9.49
C GLY A 339 9.09 -23.52 -10.88
N GLN A 340 10.19 -24.28 -11.05
CA GLN A 340 10.45 -25.10 -12.24
C GLN A 340 10.17 -26.60 -11.99
N GLY A 341 9.64 -26.94 -10.81
CA GLY A 341 9.37 -28.31 -10.39
C GLY A 341 10.61 -29.08 -9.95
N ARG A 342 11.75 -28.41 -9.68
CA ARG A 342 12.98 -29.10 -9.30
C ARG A 342 13.01 -29.36 -7.79
N PRO A 343 13.24 -30.62 -7.36
CA PRO A 343 13.33 -30.95 -5.95
C PRO A 343 14.65 -30.44 -5.36
N THR A 344 14.60 -29.94 -4.14
CA THR A 344 15.75 -29.62 -3.30
C THR A 344 15.63 -30.34 -1.97
N LEU A 345 16.74 -30.92 -1.50
CA LEU A 345 16.84 -31.54 -0.19
C LEU A 345 18.30 -31.45 0.27
N ALA A 346 18.51 -30.90 1.46
CA ALA A 346 19.83 -30.73 2.07
C ALA A 346 19.71 -30.75 3.60
N GLY A 347 20.62 -31.42 4.32
CA GLY A 347 20.65 -31.34 5.78
C GLY A 347 21.25 -32.54 6.48
N PHE A 348 20.82 -32.75 7.72
CA PHE A 348 21.32 -33.81 8.58
C PHE A 348 20.28 -34.90 8.88
N ALA A 349 20.76 -36.13 9.03
CA ALA A 349 20.01 -37.28 9.52
C ALA A 349 20.70 -37.88 10.76
N PRO A 350 19.94 -38.32 11.79
CA PRO A 350 20.52 -38.80 13.06
C PRO A 350 21.27 -40.13 12.92
N ASP A 351 20.75 -41.01 12.07
CA ASP A 351 21.24 -42.36 11.83
C ASP A 351 20.84 -42.85 10.42
N ALA A 352 21.34 -44.01 10.02
CA ALA A 352 21.10 -44.58 8.68
C ALA A 352 19.62 -44.94 8.43
N ASN A 353 18.86 -45.33 9.44
CA ASN A 353 17.45 -45.70 9.29
C ASN A 353 16.60 -44.44 9.07
N GLN A 354 16.84 -43.40 9.87
CA GLN A 354 16.17 -42.11 9.73
C GLN A 354 16.57 -41.39 8.44
N HIS A 355 17.82 -41.53 8.01
CA HIS A 355 18.29 -41.07 6.70
C HIS A 355 17.44 -41.67 5.57
N GLN A 356 17.29 -43.00 5.53
CA GLN A 356 16.47 -43.67 4.52
C GLN A 356 14.99 -43.28 4.61
N ALA A 357 14.46 -43.14 5.83
CA ALA A 357 13.07 -42.73 6.04
C ALA A 357 12.79 -41.32 5.49
N ILE A 358 13.67 -40.35 5.75
CA ILE A 358 13.51 -38.96 5.24
C ILE A 358 13.55 -38.94 3.71
N LEU A 359 14.48 -39.67 3.09
CA LEU A 359 14.58 -39.75 1.63
C LEU A 359 13.32 -40.38 1.01
N ALA A 360 12.83 -41.48 1.60
CA ALA A 360 11.63 -42.17 1.13
C ALA A 360 10.36 -41.32 1.30
N ASN A 361 10.24 -40.59 2.42
CA ASN A 361 9.14 -39.67 2.68
C ASN A 361 9.17 -38.50 1.69
N PHE A 362 10.33 -37.86 1.50
CA PHE A 362 10.50 -36.80 0.50
C PHE A 362 10.10 -37.25 -0.90
N ALA A 363 10.59 -38.42 -1.35
CA ALA A 363 10.27 -38.95 -2.67
C ALA A 363 8.77 -39.23 -2.84
N ARG A 364 8.09 -39.71 -1.79
CA ARG A 364 6.65 -39.94 -1.79
C ARG A 364 5.86 -38.63 -1.87
N THR A 365 6.28 -37.62 -1.12
CA THR A 365 5.63 -36.30 -1.08
C THR A 365 5.78 -35.55 -2.40
N VAL A 366 7.00 -35.50 -2.93
CA VAL A 366 7.32 -34.70 -4.12
C VAL A 366 7.04 -35.47 -5.43
N GLY A 367 7.00 -36.80 -5.38
CA GLY A 367 6.83 -37.64 -6.57
C GLY A 367 8.08 -37.70 -7.47
N LEU A 368 9.21 -37.12 -7.03
CA LEU A 368 10.49 -37.10 -7.73
C LEU A 368 11.59 -37.67 -6.82
N PRO A 369 12.65 -38.27 -7.40
CA PRO A 369 13.78 -38.77 -6.61
C PRO A 369 14.49 -37.61 -5.88
N PRO A 370 14.98 -37.83 -4.64
CA PRO A 370 15.75 -36.84 -3.93
C PRO A 370 17.10 -36.58 -4.64
N PRO A 371 17.69 -35.38 -4.50
CA PRO A 371 19.04 -35.09 -4.97
C PRO A 371 20.10 -36.06 -4.41
N ASN A 372 21.17 -36.29 -5.17
CA ASN A 372 22.32 -37.08 -4.70
C ASN A 372 22.98 -36.38 -3.50
N ASP A 373 23.48 -37.16 -2.54
CA ASP A 373 24.16 -36.69 -1.33
C ASP A 373 23.37 -35.65 -0.50
N ALA A 374 22.04 -35.72 -0.56
CA ALA A 374 21.14 -34.75 0.07
C ALA A 374 21.27 -34.67 1.61
N LEU A 375 21.66 -35.75 2.29
CA LEU A 375 21.68 -35.80 3.76
C LEU A 375 23.02 -36.35 4.28
N THR A 376 23.53 -35.72 5.34
CA THR A 376 24.74 -36.17 6.05
C THR A 376 24.38 -36.70 7.44
N LEU A 377 25.05 -37.76 7.91
CA LEU A 377 24.82 -38.29 9.25
C LEU A 377 25.45 -37.40 10.33
N ALA A 378 24.66 -36.92 11.29
CA ALA A 378 25.12 -36.08 12.41
C ALA A 378 24.23 -36.20 13.66
N GLN A 379 24.80 -35.99 14.84
CA GLN A 379 24.09 -35.91 16.13
C GLN A 379 23.60 -34.49 16.43
N GLY A 380 22.62 -34.35 17.33
CA GLY A 380 22.04 -33.05 17.72
C GLY A 380 20.59 -32.83 17.25
N ALA A 381 19.90 -33.90 16.83
CA ALA A 381 18.54 -33.82 16.32
C ALA A 381 17.56 -33.22 17.36
N PRO A 382 16.60 -32.37 16.93
CA PRO A 382 15.65 -31.72 17.85
C PRO A 382 14.71 -32.67 18.61
N SER A 383 14.46 -33.86 18.05
CA SER A 383 13.59 -34.89 18.60
C SER A 383 14.10 -36.30 18.26
N GLU A 384 13.72 -37.29 19.06
CA GLU A 384 13.95 -38.72 18.75
C GLU A 384 13.06 -39.23 17.62
N ARG A 385 12.03 -38.46 17.25
CA ARG A 385 11.05 -38.77 16.19
C ARG A 385 11.32 -38.00 14.90
N TRP A 386 12.55 -37.53 14.72
CA TRP A 386 12.93 -36.59 13.66
C TRP A 386 12.41 -36.95 12.26
N ALA A 387 12.63 -38.17 11.79
CA ALA A 387 12.15 -38.59 10.47
C ALA A 387 10.60 -38.60 10.34
N GLN A 388 9.88 -38.83 11.43
CA GLN A 388 8.41 -38.79 11.46
C GLN A 388 7.91 -37.34 11.46
N ASP A 389 8.52 -36.48 12.29
CA ASP A 389 8.15 -35.06 12.35
C ASP A 389 8.34 -34.39 10.98
N VAL A 390 9.45 -34.70 10.30
CA VAL A 390 9.74 -34.23 8.94
C VAL A 390 8.70 -34.72 7.91
N ASP A 391 8.20 -35.95 8.03
CA ASP A 391 7.17 -36.51 7.13
C ASP A 391 5.85 -35.72 7.20
N VAL A 392 5.41 -35.41 8.43
CA VAL A 392 4.17 -34.66 8.61
C VAL A 392 4.33 -33.23 8.09
N LEU A 393 5.50 -32.61 8.30
CA LEU A 393 5.82 -31.27 7.77
C LEU A 393 5.87 -31.24 6.25
N PHE A 394 6.43 -32.27 5.59
CA PHE A 394 6.39 -32.41 4.14
C PHE A 394 4.96 -32.53 3.62
N SER A 395 4.14 -33.34 4.28
CA SER A 395 2.73 -33.52 3.90
C SER A 395 1.91 -32.24 4.01
N ALA A 396 2.25 -31.34 4.93
CA ALA A 396 1.61 -30.04 5.06
C ALA A 396 1.91 -29.08 3.90
N ALA A 397 3.05 -29.25 3.21
CA ALA A 397 3.48 -28.39 2.10
C ALA A 397 2.95 -28.83 0.72
N VAL A 398 2.44 -30.07 0.59
CA VAL A 398 1.95 -30.66 -0.68
C VAL A 398 0.95 -29.79 -1.46
N PRO A 399 -0.01 -29.07 -0.84
CA PRO A 399 -0.99 -28.29 -1.59
C PRO A 399 -0.42 -27.04 -2.29
N LEU A 400 0.86 -26.72 -2.10
CA LEU A 400 1.52 -25.55 -2.68
C LEU A 400 2.13 -25.89 -4.03
N ASP A 401 2.00 -24.97 -4.99
CA ASP A 401 2.57 -25.10 -6.34
C ASP A 401 4.11 -25.08 -6.30
N GLU A 402 4.66 -24.31 -5.37
CA GLU A 402 6.08 -24.32 -4.99
C GLU A 402 6.22 -24.09 -3.49
N TRP A 403 7.25 -24.68 -2.91
CA TRP A 403 7.48 -24.55 -1.48
C TRP A 403 8.92 -24.83 -1.09
N LYS A 404 9.33 -24.24 0.02
CA LYS A 404 10.58 -24.50 0.70
C LYS A 404 10.34 -24.54 2.21
N LEU A 405 10.72 -25.66 2.80
CA LEU A 405 10.68 -25.94 4.22
C LEU A 405 12.11 -25.85 4.79
N GLU A 406 12.30 -25.05 5.82
CA GLU A 406 13.56 -24.92 6.55
C GLU A 406 13.33 -25.24 8.02
N ILE A 407 14.00 -26.27 8.53
CA ILE A 407 13.99 -26.63 9.95
C ILE A 407 15.36 -26.28 10.51
N ALA A 408 15.38 -25.50 11.58
CA ALA A 408 16.59 -25.18 12.34
C ALA A 408 16.26 -25.23 13.82
N ASP A 409 16.87 -26.19 14.54
CA ASP A 409 16.62 -26.44 15.95
C ASP A 409 15.12 -26.68 16.23
N ARG A 410 14.41 -25.73 16.88
CA ARG A 410 12.96 -25.82 17.14
C ARG A 410 12.11 -24.83 16.35
N THR A 411 12.66 -24.20 15.32
CA THR A 411 11.92 -23.32 14.42
C THR A 411 11.78 -23.99 13.07
N VAL A 412 10.55 -23.97 12.53
CA VAL A 412 10.26 -24.45 11.19
C VAL A 412 9.65 -23.34 10.36
N ARG A 413 10.24 -23.07 9.20
CA ARG A 413 9.78 -22.05 8.26
C ARG A 413 9.28 -22.70 6.98
N LEU A 414 8.05 -22.39 6.58
CA LEU A 414 7.47 -22.75 5.29
C LEU A 414 7.31 -21.50 4.45
N THR A 415 7.99 -21.47 3.30
CA THR A 415 7.82 -20.45 2.25
C THR A 415 7.24 -21.11 1.02
N GLY A 416 6.41 -20.42 0.23
CA GLY A 416 5.86 -21.02 -0.98
C GLY A 416 4.83 -20.18 -1.72
N LEU A 417 4.21 -20.80 -2.72
CA LEU A 417 3.13 -20.22 -3.52
C LEU A 417 1.93 -21.17 -3.48
N ALA A 418 0.79 -20.63 -3.07
CA ALA A 418 -0.49 -21.30 -3.18
C ALA A 418 -1.20 -20.87 -4.49
N PRO A 419 -2.04 -21.75 -5.06
CA PRO A 419 -2.76 -21.44 -6.31
C PRO A 419 -3.70 -20.23 -6.16
N ASP A 420 -4.27 -20.03 -4.97
CA ASP A 420 -5.14 -18.92 -4.63
C ASP A 420 -5.10 -18.62 -3.11
N LYS A 421 -5.87 -17.60 -2.67
CA LYS A 421 -5.90 -17.18 -1.26
C LYS A 421 -6.48 -18.24 -0.33
N ALA A 422 -7.48 -18.99 -0.78
CA ALA A 422 -8.12 -20.04 0.01
C ALA A 422 -7.13 -21.21 0.23
N GLY A 423 -6.38 -21.58 -0.82
CA GLY A 423 -5.31 -22.56 -0.76
C GLY A 423 -4.20 -22.14 0.23
N ARG A 424 -3.83 -20.85 0.24
CA ARG A 424 -2.88 -20.31 1.22
C ARG A 424 -3.38 -20.47 2.64
N GLU A 425 -4.60 -20.02 2.93
CA GLU A 425 -5.19 -20.08 4.28
C GLU A 425 -5.26 -21.51 4.81
N ALA A 426 -5.69 -22.45 3.94
CA ALA A 426 -5.70 -23.87 4.27
C ALA A 426 -4.30 -24.43 4.54
N ALA A 427 -3.31 -24.05 3.72
CA ALA A 427 -1.92 -24.50 3.89
C ALA A 427 -1.27 -23.96 5.16
N VAL A 428 -1.45 -22.65 5.46
CA VAL A 428 -0.96 -22.02 6.70
C VAL A 428 -1.57 -22.69 7.92
N THR A 429 -2.89 -22.90 7.92
CA THR A 429 -3.60 -23.53 9.04
C THR A 429 -3.06 -24.94 9.30
N ARG A 430 -3.04 -25.79 8.26
CA ARG A 430 -2.52 -27.17 8.37
C ARG A 430 -1.05 -27.21 8.82
N PHE A 431 -0.21 -26.33 8.29
CA PHE A 431 1.20 -26.28 8.64
C PHE A 431 1.42 -25.91 10.11
N ASN A 432 0.70 -24.90 10.60
CA ASN A 432 0.80 -24.47 12.00
C ASN A 432 0.35 -25.58 12.95
N GLU A 433 -0.81 -26.20 12.70
CA GLU A 433 -1.34 -27.31 13.51
C GLU A 433 -0.35 -28.48 13.61
N VAL A 434 0.21 -28.89 12.47
CA VAL A 434 1.20 -29.99 12.41
C VAL A 434 2.49 -29.63 13.13
N ALA A 435 3.02 -28.42 12.89
CA ALA A 435 4.30 -27.99 13.45
C ALA A 435 4.22 -27.85 14.99
N GLU A 436 3.14 -27.26 15.50
CA GLU A 436 2.92 -27.10 16.93
C GLU A 436 2.70 -28.44 17.63
N ALA A 437 1.94 -29.35 17.02
CA ALA A 437 1.75 -30.71 17.53
C ALA A 437 3.07 -31.49 17.62
N ALA A 438 4.03 -31.20 16.73
CA ALA A 438 5.38 -31.76 16.75
C ALA A 438 6.37 -30.96 17.64
N GLY A 439 5.92 -29.89 18.32
CA GLY A 439 6.73 -29.12 19.26
C GLY A 439 7.65 -28.08 18.63
N TYR A 440 7.41 -27.70 17.38
CA TYR A 440 8.14 -26.64 16.67
C TYR A 440 7.41 -25.30 16.74
N ARG A 441 8.16 -24.20 16.60
CA ARG A 441 7.63 -22.85 16.38
C ARG A 441 7.47 -22.61 14.87
N PRO A 442 6.24 -22.55 14.33
CA PRO A 442 6.02 -22.37 12.90
C PRO A 442 6.20 -20.91 12.46
N VAL A 443 6.71 -20.74 11.23
CA VAL A 443 6.75 -19.47 10.51
C VAL A 443 6.32 -19.71 9.06
N ALA A 444 5.09 -19.34 8.69
CA ALA A 444 4.58 -19.50 7.34
C ALA A 444 4.64 -18.18 6.54
N ARG A 445 5.19 -18.22 5.32
CA ARG A 445 5.25 -17.10 4.37
C ARG A 445 4.88 -17.59 2.98
N ILE A 446 3.59 -17.65 2.70
CA ILE A 446 3.04 -18.22 1.48
C ILE A 446 2.38 -17.10 0.67
N ALA A 447 2.81 -16.91 -0.57
CA ALA A 447 2.12 -16.04 -1.53
C ALA A 447 0.92 -16.78 -2.14
N ALA A 448 -0.04 -16.06 -2.69
CA ALA A 448 -1.24 -16.64 -3.31
C ALA A 448 -1.44 -16.12 -4.74
N GLY A 449 -1.78 -17.02 -5.65
CA GLY A 449 -2.17 -16.72 -7.03
C GLY A 449 -1.25 -17.35 -8.07
N PRO A 450 -1.65 -17.32 -9.35
CA PRO A 450 -0.79 -17.79 -10.43
C PRO A 450 0.50 -16.96 -10.47
N ARG A 451 1.63 -17.63 -10.70
CA ARG A 451 2.94 -16.99 -10.86
C ARG A 451 2.92 -15.99 -12.01
N ASP A 452 2.43 -16.42 -13.16
CA ASP A 452 2.28 -15.61 -14.36
C ASP A 452 0.79 -15.36 -14.62
N LEU A 453 0.39 -14.09 -14.59
CA LEU A 453 -0.97 -13.66 -14.90
C LEU A 453 -0.91 -12.64 -16.03
N SER A 454 -1.39 -12.97 -17.22
CA SER A 454 -1.44 -12.03 -18.34
C SER A 454 -2.80 -11.33 -18.46
N PRO A 455 -2.86 -10.15 -19.11
CA PRO A 455 -4.13 -9.51 -19.45
C PRO A 455 -5.08 -10.41 -20.25
N ASP A 456 -4.54 -11.26 -21.14
CA ASP A 456 -5.35 -12.20 -21.94
C ASP A 456 -6.05 -13.26 -21.11
N GLN A 457 -5.47 -13.67 -19.97
CA GLN A 457 -6.11 -14.59 -19.04
C GLN A 457 -7.26 -13.94 -18.25
N LEU A 458 -7.23 -12.61 -18.08
CA LEU A 458 -8.28 -11.86 -17.40
C LEU A 458 -9.43 -11.49 -18.34
N LYS A 459 -9.13 -11.25 -19.62
CA LYS A 459 -10.11 -10.88 -20.65
C LYS A 459 -11.38 -11.75 -20.68
N PRO A 460 -11.33 -13.10 -20.67
CA PRO A 460 -12.56 -13.91 -20.71
C PRO A 460 -13.42 -13.80 -19.44
N LEU A 461 -12.87 -13.30 -18.33
CA LEU A 461 -13.62 -13.04 -17.09
C LEU A 461 -14.28 -11.67 -17.10
N ILE A 462 -13.68 -10.71 -17.82
CA ILE A 462 -14.14 -9.31 -17.86
C ILE A 462 -15.18 -9.11 -18.96
N VAL A 463 -14.95 -9.64 -20.17
CA VAL A 463 -15.83 -9.44 -21.33
C VAL A 463 -17.31 -9.75 -21.07
N PRO A 464 -17.68 -10.84 -20.37
CA PRO A 464 -19.10 -11.13 -20.07
C PRO A 464 -19.76 -10.11 -19.13
N LEU A 465 -18.98 -9.29 -18.44
CA LEU A 465 -19.40 -8.31 -17.44
C LEU A 465 -19.32 -6.86 -17.96
N GLU A 466 -18.99 -6.67 -19.24
CA GLU A 466 -18.98 -5.36 -19.88
C GLU A 466 -20.43 -4.86 -20.06
N THR A 467 -20.86 -3.93 -19.21
CA THR A 467 -22.23 -3.39 -19.24
C THR A 467 -22.33 -2.00 -19.87
N CYS A 468 -21.21 -1.31 -20.08
CA CYS A 468 -21.15 0.06 -20.56
C CYS A 468 -19.93 0.28 -21.48
N GLY A 469 -19.79 -0.60 -22.47
CA GLY A 469 -18.63 -0.63 -23.38
C GLY A 469 -17.45 -1.45 -22.85
N PRO A 470 -16.36 -1.52 -23.63
CA PRO A 470 -15.25 -2.41 -23.33
C PRO A 470 -14.45 -1.94 -22.11
N LEU A 471 -14.11 -2.88 -21.24
CA LEU A 471 -13.23 -2.65 -20.10
C LEU A 471 -11.80 -3.02 -20.48
N ARG A 472 -10.88 -2.07 -20.28
CA ARG A 472 -9.48 -2.20 -20.65
C ARG A 472 -8.63 -2.50 -19.43
N VAL A 473 -7.94 -3.63 -19.47
CA VAL A 473 -6.90 -3.96 -18.50
C VAL A 473 -5.60 -3.28 -18.93
N GLN A 474 -4.98 -2.50 -18.04
CA GLN A 474 -3.70 -1.84 -18.30
C GLN A 474 -2.61 -2.89 -18.56
N GLN A 475 -1.89 -2.74 -19.66
CA GLN A 475 -0.83 -3.68 -20.05
C GLN A 475 0.41 -3.49 -19.15
N PRO A 476 0.92 -4.56 -18.49
CA PRO A 476 2.16 -4.48 -17.72
C PRO A 476 3.38 -4.47 -18.66
N GLU A 477 4.46 -3.76 -18.30
CA GLU A 477 5.68 -3.66 -19.12
C GLU A 477 6.32 -5.03 -19.43
N GLY A 478 6.15 -6.01 -18.55
CA GLY A 478 6.67 -7.38 -18.71
C GLY A 478 5.71 -8.37 -19.38
N GLY A 479 4.54 -7.93 -19.86
CA GLY A 479 3.51 -8.79 -20.47
C GLY A 479 2.69 -9.64 -19.48
N THR A 480 3.18 -9.85 -18.25
CA THR A 480 2.45 -10.46 -17.14
C THR A 480 2.46 -9.56 -15.90
N PHE A 481 1.45 -9.69 -15.06
CA PHE A 481 1.36 -9.06 -13.75
C PHE A 481 2.12 -9.90 -12.74
N PRO A 482 3.20 -9.39 -12.13
CA PRO A 482 3.88 -10.11 -11.05
C PRO A 482 3.00 -10.15 -9.78
N LEU A 483 3.26 -11.09 -8.87
CA LEU A 483 2.58 -11.11 -7.57
C LEU A 483 2.88 -9.82 -6.80
N GLY A 484 1.86 -9.28 -6.12
CA GLY A 484 1.95 -8.00 -5.40
C GLY A 484 1.83 -6.75 -6.27
N SER A 485 1.70 -6.88 -7.61
CA SER A 485 1.43 -5.72 -8.48
C SER A 485 -0.04 -5.29 -8.41
N THR A 486 -0.31 -4.08 -8.89
CA THR A 486 -1.67 -3.59 -9.12
C THR A 486 -2.11 -3.93 -10.54
N ILE A 487 -3.33 -4.43 -10.69
CA ILE A 487 -4.02 -4.63 -11.96
C ILE A 487 -5.06 -3.51 -12.07
N SER A 488 -4.85 -2.61 -13.02
CA SER A 488 -5.77 -1.50 -13.28
C SER A 488 -6.75 -1.90 -14.38
N VAL A 489 -8.05 -1.80 -14.09
CA VAL A 489 -9.14 -1.98 -15.05
C VAL A 489 -9.80 -0.62 -15.28
N GLN A 490 -9.84 -0.18 -16.53
CA GLN A 490 -10.33 1.14 -16.94
C GLN A 490 -11.53 1.01 -17.87
N GLY A 491 -12.51 1.89 -17.75
CA GLY A 491 -13.67 1.95 -18.64
C GLY A 491 -14.90 2.47 -17.92
N ASP A 492 -16.09 2.21 -18.47
CA ASP A 492 -17.34 2.65 -17.85
C ASP A 492 -18.19 1.41 -17.49
N VAL A 493 -19.09 1.56 -16.53
CA VAL A 493 -20.00 0.50 -16.05
C VAL A 493 -21.40 1.06 -15.83
N ALA A 494 -22.43 0.24 -16.02
CA ALA A 494 -23.82 0.68 -15.94
C ALA A 494 -24.35 0.84 -14.50
N SER A 495 -23.65 0.27 -13.51
CA SER A 495 -24.02 0.34 -12.09
C SER A 495 -22.83 0.04 -11.17
N SER A 496 -22.94 0.42 -9.89
CA SER A 496 -21.96 0.01 -8.87
C SER A 496 -21.96 -1.50 -8.63
N GLY A 497 -23.10 -2.18 -8.82
CA GLY A 497 -23.20 -3.64 -8.72
C GLY A 497 -22.39 -4.36 -9.80
N ASP A 498 -22.20 -3.75 -10.96
CA ASP A 498 -21.35 -4.31 -12.02
C ASP A 498 -19.87 -4.31 -11.59
N LEU A 499 -19.41 -3.27 -10.88
CA LEU A 499 -18.03 -3.25 -10.33
C LEU A 499 -17.80 -4.35 -9.31
N GLU A 500 -18.77 -4.56 -8.41
CA GLU A 500 -18.71 -5.65 -7.44
C GLU A 500 -18.68 -7.02 -8.15
N ALA A 501 -19.49 -7.20 -9.19
CA ALA A 501 -19.50 -8.43 -9.98
C ALA A 501 -18.14 -8.67 -10.68
N ILE A 502 -17.53 -7.64 -11.25
CA ILE A 502 -16.19 -7.74 -11.86
C ILE A 502 -15.14 -8.08 -10.81
N GLN A 503 -15.16 -7.40 -9.66
CA GLN A 503 -14.24 -7.68 -8.57
C GLN A 503 -14.36 -9.13 -8.07
N GLN A 504 -15.58 -9.65 -7.92
CA GLN A 504 -15.84 -11.03 -7.52
C GLN A 504 -15.38 -12.04 -8.58
N ALA A 505 -15.58 -11.76 -9.86
CA ALA A 505 -15.14 -12.63 -10.94
C ALA A 505 -13.61 -12.72 -11.06
N LEU A 506 -12.91 -11.62 -10.77
CA LEU A 506 -11.45 -11.55 -10.81
C LEU A 506 -10.78 -12.09 -9.54
N ALA A 507 -11.44 -11.98 -8.37
CA ALA A 507 -10.88 -12.33 -7.07
C ALA A 507 -10.18 -13.72 -7.01
N PRO A 508 -10.72 -14.81 -7.59
CA PRO A 508 -10.07 -16.13 -7.55
C PRO A 508 -8.78 -16.21 -8.36
N ARG A 509 -8.55 -15.30 -9.32
CA ARG A 509 -7.43 -15.36 -10.27
C ARG A 509 -6.32 -14.37 -10.00
N VAL A 510 -6.63 -13.26 -9.32
CA VAL A 510 -5.65 -12.19 -9.07
C VAL A 510 -4.66 -12.55 -7.97
N GLY A 511 -5.06 -13.36 -7.00
CA GLY A 511 -4.22 -13.73 -5.86
C GLY A 511 -3.83 -12.50 -5.03
N ASP A 512 -2.56 -12.39 -4.66
CA ASP A 512 -2.00 -11.29 -3.87
C ASP A 512 -1.76 -9.98 -4.67
N ARG A 513 -2.30 -9.91 -5.88
CA ARG A 513 -2.33 -8.67 -6.66
C ARG A 513 -3.48 -7.77 -6.19
N GLU A 514 -3.28 -6.47 -6.28
CA GLU A 514 -4.30 -5.48 -5.98
C GLU A 514 -5.14 -5.21 -7.22
N LEU A 515 -6.46 -5.12 -7.08
CA LEU A 515 -7.36 -4.68 -8.15
C LEU A 515 -7.67 -3.20 -7.98
N ARG A 516 -7.40 -2.40 -9.02
CA ARG A 516 -7.79 -1.00 -9.10
C ARG A 516 -8.78 -0.81 -10.25
N PHE A 517 -9.88 -0.13 -9.97
CA PHE A 517 -10.88 0.22 -10.98
C PHE A 517 -10.85 1.73 -11.21
N ASP A 518 -10.38 2.14 -12.39
CA ASP A 518 -10.55 3.51 -12.88
C ASP A 518 -11.80 3.53 -13.76
N ALA A 519 -12.97 3.33 -13.12
CA ALA A 519 -14.22 3.16 -13.83
C ALA A 519 -15.29 4.20 -13.47
N THR A 520 -16.00 4.70 -14.49
CA THR A 520 -17.13 5.63 -14.28
C THR A 520 -18.43 4.85 -14.27
N VAL A 521 -19.24 5.04 -13.22
CA VAL A 521 -20.61 4.50 -13.18
C VAL A 521 -21.56 5.41 -13.96
N LEU A 522 -22.16 4.92 -15.03
CA LEU A 522 -23.09 5.66 -15.87
C LEU A 522 -24.44 4.96 -15.90
N SER A 523 -25.54 5.68 -16.14
CA SER A 523 -26.82 5.01 -16.32
C SER A 523 -26.81 4.20 -17.62
N ARG A 524 -27.63 3.14 -17.71
CA ARG A 524 -27.74 2.34 -18.94
C ARG A 524 -28.06 3.18 -20.17
N GLN A 525 -28.84 4.23 -20.01
CA GLN A 525 -29.19 5.17 -21.08
C GLN A 525 -27.96 5.93 -21.59
N LEU A 526 -27.09 6.39 -20.69
CA LEU A 526 -25.85 7.06 -21.06
C LEU A 526 -24.85 6.12 -21.72
N CYS A 527 -24.78 4.86 -21.26
CA CYS A 527 -23.96 3.83 -21.89
C CYS A 527 -24.34 3.63 -23.36
N VAL A 528 -25.63 3.56 -23.67
CA VAL A 528 -26.14 3.45 -25.05
C VAL A 528 -25.69 4.64 -25.89
N VAL A 529 -25.63 5.84 -25.33
CA VAL A 529 -25.15 7.02 -26.08
C VAL A 529 -23.64 6.92 -26.33
N GLN A 530 -22.85 6.64 -25.29
CA GLN A 530 -21.39 6.57 -25.40
C GLN A 530 -20.90 5.49 -26.38
N GLU A 531 -21.50 4.30 -26.37
CA GLU A 531 -21.13 3.20 -27.27
C GLU A 531 -21.24 3.58 -28.76
N LEU A 532 -22.03 4.61 -29.06
CA LEU A 532 -22.34 5.05 -30.42
C LEU A 532 -21.60 6.29 -30.84
N LEU A 533 -20.91 6.93 -29.91
CA LEU A 533 -20.00 8.00 -30.25
C LEU A 533 -18.79 7.40 -30.98
N PRO A 534 -18.45 7.92 -32.17
CA PRO A 534 -17.32 7.40 -32.92
C PRO A 534 -16.01 7.69 -32.19
N ASP A 535 -15.06 6.76 -32.28
CA ASP A 535 -13.70 6.96 -31.78
C ASP A 535 -12.99 7.99 -32.68
N THR A 536 -13.06 9.26 -32.26
CA THR A 536 -12.61 10.42 -33.03
C THR A 536 -11.58 11.18 -32.20
N PRO A 537 -10.53 11.75 -32.82
CA PRO A 537 -9.55 12.55 -32.09
C PRO A 537 -10.20 13.68 -31.28
N GLN A 538 -9.65 13.93 -30.10
CA GLN A 538 -9.99 15.14 -29.34
C GLN A 538 -9.56 16.38 -30.13
N GLY A 539 -10.49 17.31 -30.28
CA GLY A 539 -10.28 18.54 -31.05
C GLY A 539 -9.63 19.64 -30.25
N GLN A 540 -9.50 20.81 -30.88
CA GLN A 540 -9.09 22.04 -30.19
C GLN A 540 -10.25 22.69 -29.41
N MET A 541 -11.44 22.08 -29.39
CA MET A 541 -12.60 22.61 -28.68
C MET A 541 -12.70 22.02 -27.27
N THR A 542 -13.02 22.85 -26.29
CA THR A 542 -13.19 22.46 -24.88
C THR A 542 -14.56 22.90 -24.36
N ILE A 543 -15.18 22.06 -23.53
CA ILE A 543 -16.43 22.40 -22.84
C ILE A 543 -16.07 22.98 -21.47
N VAL A 544 -16.54 24.20 -21.20
CA VAL A 544 -16.38 24.90 -19.93
C VAL A 544 -17.73 25.02 -19.25
N LEU A 545 -17.72 24.77 -17.94
CA LEU A 545 -18.91 24.76 -17.09
C LEU A 545 -18.85 25.94 -16.13
N GLY A 546 -20.02 26.52 -15.83
CA GLY A 546 -20.17 27.62 -14.89
C GLY A 546 -21.57 27.64 -14.29
N TYR A 547 -21.86 28.69 -13.53
CA TYR A 547 -23.14 28.85 -12.85
C TYR A 547 -23.93 30.03 -13.43
N GLY A 548 -25.25 29.95 -13.36
CA GLY A 548 -26.14 31.02 -13.82
C GLY A 548 -26.15 32.26 -12.94
N ASP A 549 -25.78 32.12 -11.66
CA ASP A 549 -25.91 33.14 -10.61
C ASP A 549 -24.57 33.67 -10.08
N ARG A 550 -23.44 33.06 -10.45
CA ARG A 550 -22.09 33.45 -10.04
C ARG A 550 -21.08 33.32 -11.19
N SER A 551 -20.03 34.14 -11.15
CA SER A 551 -19.04 34.26 -12.23
C SER A 551 -17.90 33.25 -12.17
N GLU A 552 -17.82 32.45 -11.10
CA GLU A 552 -16.76 31.46 -10.90
C GLU A 552 -16.95 30.25 -11.84
N PRO A 553 -15.89 29.74 -12.49
CA PRO A 553 -15.99 28.56 -13.33
C PRO A 553 -16.20 27.30 -12.47
N ASN A 554 -17.07 26.39 -12.93
CA ASN A 554 -17.25 25.08 -12.33
C ASN A 554 -16.25 24.07 -12.93
N MET A 555 -15.07 24.00 -12.34
CA MET A 555 -14.01 23.09 -12.81
C MET A 555 -14.31 21.62 -12.48
N SER A 556 -15.10 21.35 -11.42
CA SER A 556 -15.39 19.99 -10.97
C SER A 556 -16.46 19.30 -11.81
N GLY A 557 -17.36 20.07 -12.43
CA GLY A 557 -18.55 19.55 -13.11
C GLY A 557 -19.61 19.02 -12.14
N ILE A 558 -19.51 19.35 -10.85
CA ILE A 558 -20.44 18.91 -9.82
C ILE A 558 -21.38 20.06 -9.47
N TYR A 559 -22.68 19.79 -9.46
CA TYR A 559 -23.72 20.74 -9.11
C TYR A 559 -24.59 20.21 -7.97
N THR A 560 -25.24 21.14 -7.27
CA THR A 560 -26.23 20.88 -6.23
C THR A 560 -27.63 21.19 -6.72
N VAL A 561 -28.63 20.58 -6.09
CA VAL A 561 -30.04 20.83 -6.41
C VAL A 561 -30.34 22.32 -6.28
N GLY A 562 -30.92 22.90 -7.33
CA GLY A 562 -31.20 24.34 -7.45
C GLY A 562 -30.16 25.13 -8.23
N ASP A 563 -28.95 24.59 -8.45
CA ASP A 563 -27.98 25.24 -9.32
C ASP A 563 -28.47 25.27 -10.78
N ASN A 564 -28.03 26.29 -11.52
CA ASN A 564 -28.27 26.41 -12.96
C ASN A 564 -26.93 26.31 -13.71
N PRO A 565 -26.65 25.17 -14.38
CA PRO A 565 -25.46 25.00 -15.19
C PRO A 565 -25.47 25.92 -16.41
N VAL A 566 -24.40 26.71 -16.56
CA VAL A 566 -24.06 27.46 -17.77
C VAL A 566 -22.96 26.71 -18.49
N ILE A 567 -23.10 26.57 -19.81
CA ILE A 567 -22.20 25.74 -20.62
C ILE A 567 -21.73 26.56 -21.80
N ASP A 568 -20.41 26.67 -21.92
CA ASP A 568 -19.71 27.32 -23.02
C ASP A 568 -18.84 26.30 -23.75
N VAL A 569 -18.85 26.36 -25.08
CA VAL A 569 -17.86 25.67 -25.91
C VAL A 569 -16.81 26.69 -26.32
N LEU A 570 -15.56 26.46 -25.90
CA LEU A 570 -14.42 27.28 -26.26
C LEU A 570 -13.67 26.63 -27.42
N ALA A 571 -13.28 27.44 -28.39
CA ALA A 571 -12.43 27.01 -29.51
C ALA A 571 -11.41 28.12 -29.82
N PRO A 572 -10.17 27.81 -30.22
CA PRO A 572 -9.26 28.82 -30.77
C PRO A 572 -9.91 29.54 -31.95
N ALA A 573 -9.67 30.85 -32.08
CA ALA A 573 -10.21 31.64 -33.19
C ALA A 573 -9.76 31.14 -34.57
N THR A 574 -8.66 30.38 -34.63
CA THR A 574 -8.17 29.67 -35.83
C THR A 574 -9.06 28.53 -36.29
N VAL A 575 -9.95 28.03 -35.41
CA VAL A 575 -10.99 27.07 -35.78
C VAL A 575 -12.19 27.86 -36.28
N ASP A 576 -12.22 28.14 -37.58
CA ASP A 576 -13.27 28.94 -38.22
C ASP A 576 -14.09 28.16 -39.27
N LYS A 577 -13.65 26.95 -39.63
CA LYS A 577 -14.31 26.08 -40.61
C LYS A 577 -15.11 24.95 -39.96
N GLY A 578 -16.13 24.53 -40.69
CA GLY A 578 -17.01 23.43 -40.29
C GLY A 578 -18.19 23.89 -39.45
N TYR A 579 -18.83 22.91 -38.83
CA TYR A 579 -20.10 23.04 -38.14
C TYR A 579 -19.98 22.48 -36.73
N LEU A 580 -20.60 23.15 -35.76
CA LEU A 580 -20.64 22.71 -34.37
C LEU A 580 -21.99 22.06 -34.09
N TRP A 581 -21.96 20.86 -33.54
CA TRP A 581 -23.13 20.22 -32.98
C TRP A 581 -22.90 19.97 -31.48
N VAL A 582 -23.87 20.32 -30.63
CA VAL A 582 -23.84 20.14 -29.19
C VAL A 582 -25.14 19.54 -28.71
N ALA A 583 -25.05 18.46 -27.93
CA ALA A 583 -26.17 17.91 -27.21
C ALA A 583 -25.83 17.50 -25.79
N ILE A 584 -26.89 17.29 -25.02
CA ILE A 584 -26.84 16.90 -23.62
C ILE A 584 -27.75 15.69 -23.44
N ALA A 585 -27.21 14.57 -22.98
CA ALA A 585 -27.96 13.35 -22.67
C ALA A 585 -28.09 13.20 -21.16
N ASP A 586 -29.31 13.00 -20.67
CA ASP A 586 -29.59 12.82 -19.24
C ASP A 586 -29.72 11.35 -18.83
N VAL A 587 -29.81 11.10 -17.52
CA VAL A 587 -30.00 9.74 -16.98
C VAL A 587 -31.34 9.09 -17.36
N THR A 588 -32.34 9.89 -17.73
CA THR A 588 -33.70 9.41 -18.03
C THR A 588 -33.82 8.91 -19.47
N GLY A 589 -32.81 9.15 -20.30
CA GLY A 589 -32.76 8.76 -21.70
C GLY A 589 -33.29 9.83 -22.65
N ASN A 590 -33.47 11.07 -22.19
CA ASN A 590 -33.68 12.21 -23.06
C ASN A 590 -32.35 12.75 -23.57
N LEU A 591 -32.38 13.26 -24.79
CA LEU A 591 -31.29 13.99 -25.41
C LEU A 591 -31.79 15.37 -25.83
N PHE A 592 -31.09 16.39 -25.38
CA PHE A 592 -31.37 17.79 -25.68
C PHE A 592 -30.42 18.26 -26.79
N ASN A 593 -30.94 18.52 -27.98
CA ASN A 593 -30.17 19.16 -29.06
C ASN A 593 -30.00 20.64 -28.72
N VAL A 594 -28.82 21.01 -28.24
CA VAL A 594 -28.54 22.37 -27.77
C VAL A 594 -28.20 23.29 -28.94
N LEU A 595 -27.42 22.79 -29.90
CA LEU A 595 -27.00 23.52 -31.10
C LEU A 595 -26.63 22.53 -32.22
N PRO A 596 -27.07 22.72 -33.47
CA PRO A 596 -28.30 23.39 -33.87
C PRO A 596 -29.55 22.66 -33.40
N ASN A 597 -30.65 23.41 -33.30
CA ASN A 597 -32.00 22.85 -33.21
C ASN A 597 -32.99 23.76 -33.97
N ILE A 598 -34.26 23.36 -34.04
CA ILE A 598 -35.31 24.12 -34.75
C ILE A 598 -35.40 25.60 -34.31
N LYS A 599 -35.11 25.92 -33.05
CA LYS A 599 -35.13 27.30 -32.51
C LYS A 599 -33.82 28.05 -32.74
N ARG A 600 -32.70 27.33 -32.91
CA ARG A 600 -31.35 27.89 -33.07
C ARG A 600 -30.62 27.20 -34.23
N PRO A 601 -30.89 27.61 -35.48
CA PRO A 601 -30.41 26.89 -36.67
C PRO A 601 -28.95 27.21 -37.03
N ASP A 602 -28.44 28.39 -36.66
CA ASP A 602 -27.07 28.81 -36.99
C ASP A 602 -26.05 28.03 -36.16
N HIS A 603 -25.18 27.29 -36.84
CA HIS A 603 -24.18 26.42 -36.21
C HIS A 603 -22.88 26.28 -37.00
N ALA A 604 -22.71 27.06 -38.07
CA ALA A 604 -21.41 27.19 -38.73
C ALA A 604 -20.45 27.91 -37.78
N ILE A 605 -19.28 27.32 -37.50
CA ILE A 605 -18.36 27.79 -36.46
C ILE A 605 -17.96 29.26 -36.67
N ALA A 606 -17.72 29.67 -37.92
CA ALA A 606 -17.43 31.06 -38.27
C ALA A 606 -18.49 32.07 -37.78
N LYS A 607 -19.76 31.66 -37.72
CA LYS A 607 -20.93 32.53 -37.49
C LYS A 607 -21.44 32.52 -36.05
N VAL A 608 -20.98 31.59 -35.21
CA VAL A 608 -21.49 31.43 -33.84
C VAL A 608 -20.45 31.83 -32.80
N GLY A 609 -20.93 32.32 -31.65
CA GLY A 609 -20.09 32.76 -30.54
C GLY A 609 -19.43 34.13 -30.74
N THR A 610 -18.65 34.54 -29.76
CA THR A 610 -17.88 35.79 -29.76
C THR A 610 -16.39 35.47 -29.67
N VAL A 611 -15.55 36.26 -30.35
CA VAL A 611 -14.09 36.09 -30.32
C VAL A 611 -13.48 37.19 -29.45
N SER A 612 -12.75 36.80 -28.41
CA SER A 612 -11.92 37.68 -27.56
C SER A 612 -10.60 36.99 -27.29
N ASP A 613 -9.50 37.74 -27.29
CA ASP A 613 -8.16 37.23 -26.90
C ASP A 613 -7.72 35.95 -27.64
N GLY A 614 -8.09 35.83 -28.92
CA GLY A 614 -7.76 34.66 -29.74
C GLY A 614 -8.61 33.41 -29.48
N MET A 615 -9.61 33.50 -28.60
CA MET A 615 -10.54 32.42 -28.28
C MET A 615 -11.97 32.78 -28.68
N ARG A 616 -12.68 31.82 -29.28
CA ARG A 616 -14.10 31.86 -29.59
C ARG A 616 -14.88 31.20 -28.46
N THR A 617 -15.79 31.94 -27.85
CA THR A 617 -16.70 31.46 -26.81
C THR A 617 -18.10 31.30 -27.40
N ILE A 618 -18.61 30.07 -27.43
CA ILE A 618 -19.94 29.75 -27.93
C ILE A 618 -20.80 29.31 -26.75
N ARG A 619 -21.67 30.20 -26.27
CA ARG A 619 -22.62 29.86 -25.21
C ARG A 619 -23.72 28.94 -25.72
N VAL A 620 -23.89 27.80 -25.07
CA VAL A 620 -24.83 26.76 -25.48
C VAL A 620 -25.91 26.52 -24.42
N ALA A 621 -25.58 26.66 -23.12
CA ALA A 621 -26.58 26.74 -22.05
C ALA A 621 -26.48 28.08 -21.31
N TYR A 622 -27.61 28.68 -20.98
CA TYR A 622 -27.70 30.06 -20.49
C TYR A 622 -28.18 30.13 -19.04
N PRO A 623 -27.93 31.27 -18.36
CA PRO A 623 -28.58 31.60 -17.10
C PRO A 623 -30.10 31.53 -17.21
N THR A 624 -30.78 31.01 -16.19
CA THR A 624 -32.26 30.93 -16.11
C THR A 624 -32.92 32.30 -16.29
N ALA A 625 -32.30 33.36 -15.77
CA ALA A 625 -32.75 34.74 -15.97
C ALA A 625 -32.74 35.16 -17.45
N GLU A 626 -31.76 34.72 -18.23
CA GLU A 626 -31.69 35.02 -19.67
C GLU A 626 -32.71 34.20 -20.48
N GLY A 627 -32.93 32.93 -20.13
CA GLY A 627 -33.95 32.10 -20.77
C GLY A 627 -35.38 32.55 -20.50
N ALA A 628 -35.64 33.14 -19.33
CA ALA A 628 -36.92 33.78 -19.02
C ALA A 628 -37.21 34.97 -19.95
N ALA A 629 -36.17 35.68 -20.40
CA ALA A 629 -36.29 36.80 -21.34
C ALA A 629 -36.33 36.36 -22.81
N ASP A 630 -35.65 35.26 -23.16
CA ASP A 630 -35.60 34.69 -24.51
C ASP A 630 -35.78 33.17 -24.48
N PRO A 631 -36.98 32.65 -24.79
CA PRO A 631 -37.28 31.21 -24.81
C PRO A 631 -36.50 30.39 -25.85
N ALA A 632 -35.73 31.03 -26.73
CA ALA A 632 -34.79 30.34 -27.63
C ALA A 632 -33.46 29.99 -26.93
N LYS A 633 -33.14 30.63 -25.81
CA LYS A 633 -31.97 30.31 -24.97
C LYS A 633 -32.29 29.14 -24.06
N LEU A 634 -31.63 28.02 -24.29
CA LEU A 634 -31.81 26.81 -23.49
C LEU A 634 -31.18 26.98 -22.10
N THR A 635 -31.94 26.67 -21.04
CA THR A 635 -31.52 26.77 -19.65
C THR A 635 -31.76 25.45 -18.93
N PHE A 636 -30.88 25.11 -17.99
CA PHE A 636 -31.00 23.89 -17.18
C PHE A 636 -31.12 24.25 -15.71
N ALA A 637 -32.02 23.60 -14.99
CA ALA A 637 -32.06 23.65 -13.53
C ALA A 637 -31.73 22.24 -13.02
N VAL A 638 -30.78 22.16 -12.08
CA VAL A 638 -30.44 20.89 -11.44
C VAL A 638 -31.54 20.57 -10.43
N ASP A 639 -32.21 19.45 -10.62
CA ASP A 639 -33.16 18.87 -9.69
C ASP A 639 -32.71 17.48 -9.23
N ASN A 640 -33.51 16.83 -8.38
CA ASN A 640 -33.20 15.51 -7.83
C ASN A 640 -33.15 14.39 -8.90
N THR A 641 -33.59 14.68 -10.13
CA THR A 641 -33.63 13.72 -11.25
C THR A 641 -32.53 13.98 -12.28
N PHE A 642 -31.79 15.09 -12.15
CA PHE A 642 -30.73 15.49 -13.08
C PHE A 642 -29.59 14.47 -13.17
N GLY A 643 -29.18 13.90 -12.02
CA GLY A 643 -28.20 12.81 -11.95
C GLY A 643 -26.89 13.12 -12.68
N ARG A 644 -26.28 12.07 -13.27
CA ARG A 644 -25.14 12.20 -14.19
C ARG A 644 -25.63 12.55 -15.59
N THR A 645 -25.07 13.57 -16.20
CA THR A 645 -25.50 14.04 -17.53
C THR A 645 -24.28 14.19 -18.43
N LEU A 646 -24.37 13.73 -19.67
CA LEU A 646 -23.27 13.74 -20.64
C LEU A 646 -23.47 14.85 -21.66
N ILE A 647 -22.52 15.78 -21.74
CA ILE A 647 -22.45 16.80 -22.78
C ILE A 647 -21.54 16.30 -23.89
N ILE A 648 -21.99 16.46 -25.13
CA ILE A 648 -21.26 16.04 -26.34
C ILE A 648 -21.17 17.25 -27.26
N ALA A 649 -19.96 17.61 -27.66
CA ALA A 649 -19.69 18.63 -28.67
C ALA A 649 -18.90 18.01 -29.82
N MET A 650 -19.44 18.10 -31.04
CA MET A 650 -18.84 17.57 -32.27
C MET A 650 -18.56 18.69 -33.26
N GLN A 651 -17.37 18.68 -33.85
CA GLN A 651 -17.06 19.46 -35.04
C GLN A 651 -17.21 18.57 -36.26
N THR A 652 -17.92 19.05 -37.26
CA THR A 652 -18.12 18.33 -38.53
C THR A 652 -17.73 19.16 -39.74
N ASP A 653 -17.40 18.50 -40.85
CA ASP A 653 -17.08 19.16 -42.13
C ASP A 653 -18.30 19.83 -42.76
N ARG A 654 -19.49 19.27 -42.52
CA ARG A 654 -20.81 19.73 -42.99
C ARG A 654 -21.87 19.55 -41.89
N PRO A 655 -23.10 20.09 -42.03
CA PRO A 655 -24.16 19.87 -41.03
C PRO A 655 -24.36 18.37 -40.76
N LEU A 656 -24.36 17.98 -39.47
CA LEU A 656 -24.39 16.57 -39.05
C LEU A 656 -25.65 15.85 -39.55
N PHE A 657 -26.80 16.52 -39.56
CA PHE A 657 -28.04 16.00 -40.10
C PHE A 657 -28.55 16.90 -41.22
N SER A 658 -29.26 16.31 -42.18
CA SER A 658 -29.87 17.04 -43.29
C SER A 658 -31.05 17.91 -42.88
N GLN A 659 -31.70 17.58 -41.76
CA GLN A 659 -32.81 18.34 -41.17
C GLN A 659 -32.45 18.82 -39.75
N LEU A 660 -33.05 19.95 -39.35
CA LEU A 660 -32.91 20.47 -37.99
C LEU A 660 -33.63 19.55 -37.00
N ARG A 661 -32.97 19.28 -35.87
CA ARG A 661 -33.49 18.40 -34.81
C ARG A 661 -34.41 19.17 -33.86
N PRO A 662 -35.43 18.51 -33.27
CA PRO A 662 -36.18 19.10 -32.17
C PRO A 662 -35.26 19.38 -30.97
N THR A 663 -35.63 20.33 -30.10
CA THR A 663 -34.83 20.66 -28.91
C THR A 663 -34.65 19.46 -27.98
N THR A 664 -35.64 18.56 -27.91
CA THR A 664 -35.58 17.34 -27.11
C THR A 664 -36.05 16.16 -27.95
N GLU A 665 -35.37 15.03 -27.80
CA GLU A 665 -35.72 13.74 -28.37
C GLU A 665 -35.22 12.60 -27.48
N SER A 666 -35.49 11.35 -27.84
CA SER A 666 -34.92 10.21 -27.11
C SER A 666 -33.49 9.94 -27.54
N THR A 667 -32.64 9.56 -26.59
CA THR A 667 -31.27 9.08 -26.83
C THR A 667 -31.22 7.96 -27.88
N LYS A 668 -32.21 7.07 -27.86
CA LYS A 668 -32.35 5.99 -28.86
C LYS A 668 -32.60 6.50 -30.28
N SER A 669 -33.54 7.43 -30.46
CA SER A 669 -33.84 8.00 -31.78
C SER A 669 -32.61 8.72 -32.35
N PHE A 670 -31.94 9.51 -31.52
CA PHE A 670 -30.71 10.20 -31.90
C PHE A 670 -29.62 9.20 -32.32
N ALA A 671 -29.42 8.17 -31.51
CA ALA A 671 -28.45 7.11 -31.73
C ALA A 671 -28.63 6.39 -33.07
N GLU A 672 -29.86 6.03 -33.44
CA GLU A 672 -30.18 5.36 -34.70
C GLU A 672 -29.85 6.25 -35.91
N ASP A 673 -30.20 7.53 -35.85
CA ASP A 673 -29.90 8.49 -36.92
C ASP A 673 -28.41 8.79 -37.04
N LEU A 674 -27.70 8.96 -35.91
CA LEU A 674 -26.26 9.22 -35.91
C LEU A 674 -25.50 8.05 -36.56
N ARG A 675 -25.86 6.80 -36.23
CA ARG A 675 -25.29 5.62 -36.89
C ARG A 675 -25.54 5.64 -38.39
N ALA A 676 -26.74 5.98 -38.83
CA ALA A 676 -27.07 6.03 -40.25
C ALA A 676 -26.23 7.09 -41.00
N VAL A 677 -26.02 8.27 -40.39
CA VAL A 677 -25.17 9.33 -40.95
C VAL A 677 -23.71 8.89 -41.05
N ILE A 678 -23.17 8.29 -40.00
CA ILE A 678 -21.78 7.80 -39.97
C ILE A 678 -21.60 6.69 -41.01
N ALA A 679 -22.53 5.73 -41.07
CA ALA A 679 -22.48 4.60 -42.01
C ALA A 679 -22.59 5.05 -43.48
N ALA A 680 -23.36 6.11 -43.76
CA ALA A 680 -23.45 6.69 -45.10
C ALA A 680 -22.13 7.36 -45.55
N GLY A 681 -21.23 7.70 -44.62
CA GLY A 681 -19.93 8.30 -44.91
C GLY A 681 -19.98 9.70 -45.55
N HIS A 682 -21.15 10.34 -45.53
CA HIS A 682 -21.35 11.65 -46.15
C HIS A 682 -20.89 12.81 -45.26
N VAL A 683 -20.82 12.62 -43.95
CA VAL A 683 -20.36 13.62 -42.97
C VAL A 683 -19.12 13.07 -42.27
N SER A 684 -18.08 13.89 -42.14
CA SER A 684 -16.90 13.57 -41.35
C SER A 684 -16.96 14.33 -40.02
N ILE A 685 -16.96 13.59 -38.91
CA ILE A 685 -16.77 14.17 -37.57
C ILE A 685 -15.26 14.40 -37.42
N LEU A 686 -14.86 15.67 -37.44
CA LEU A 686 -13.47 16.11 -37.44
C LEU A 686 -12.87 16.02 -36.05
N SER A 687 -13.67 16.36 -35.03
CA SER A 687 -13.29 16.22 -33.64
C SER A 687 -14.51 16.11 -32.73
N MET A 688 -14.31 15.53 -31.55
CA MET A 688 -15.35 15.42 -30.54
C MET A 688 -14.75 15.66 -29.15
N THR A 689 -15.52 16.36 -28.31
CA THR A 689 -15.22 16.59 -26.90
C THR A 689 -16.47 16.26 -26.09
N THR A 690 -16.30 15.49 -25.02
CA THR A 690 -17.38 15.17 -24.09
C THR A 690 -17.06 15.69 -22.69
N ARG A 691 -18.10 15.98 -21.91
CA ARG A 691 -17.96 16.41 -20.52
C ARG A 691 -19.12 15.88 -19.69
N LEU A 692 -18.81 15.24 -18.56
CA LEU A 692 -19.83 14.78 -17.62
C LEU A 692 -20.17 15.89 -16.62
N ILE A 693 -21.45 16.02 -16.30
CA ILE A 693 -21.95 16.74 -15.14
C ILE A 693 -22.45 15.72 -14.12
N ASP A 694 -22.18 15.94 -12.84
CA ASP A 694 -22.71 15.14 -11.73
C ASP A 694 -23.53 16.00 -10.76
N THR A 695 -24.55 15.40 -10.14
CA THR A 695 -25.42 16.06 -9.17
C THR A 695 -25.19 15.47 -7.78
N ARG A 696 -24.94 16.31 -6.78
CA ARG A 696 -24.89 15.90 -5.37
C ARG A 696 -26.11 16.45 -4.63
N ASN A 697 -26.72 15.56 -3.84
CA ASN A 697 -27.73 15.93 -2.85
C ASN A 697 -27.08 16.49 -1.57
#